data_AF-A0A8H3ADU2-F1
#
_entry.id   AF-A0A8H3ADU2-F1
#
_cell.length_a   1.000
_cell.length_b   1.000
_cell.length_c   1.000
_cell.angle_alpha   90.00
_cell.angle_beta   90.00
_cell.angle_gamma   90.00
#
_symmetry.space_group_name_H-M   'P 1'
#
loop_
_entity.id
_entity.type
_entity.pdbx_description
1 polymer ?
#
loop_
_entity_poly.entity_id
_entity_poly.type
_entity_poly.pdbx_seq_one_letter_code
_entity_poly.pdbx_strand_id
1 'polypeptide(L)'
;MNEDEAIIFAQGAASLALAASALAEAAQALSEAAAALSTMDQDAKSPSTIYQSFGNTPGVSESQVTDDGKDQTQEIDDDDASSVGANTGNNVYRRDTTPEIVSNEAPRSSDPAPTVSVSQSQVHHKYIGGQKQSGVNSLDGLLSPGRFYLVLEEEFDALPLILAYATAAARTVCYVPTSGSLFPWESIISAIIPHRRVRSAVSISGNSIMQLSDIVTDFASSDDGSVLVLRSTYIARANDFKAHSISDSLIFWGLPGPKFWPGLVEAIQQSRHTLLILSQCEYNDQACQSFLTGLGSSFDAHPRYPELNSFELDSILADFRDNVERTISRAQHSQNIQSIYEELLESPINDTGNLCFVTKSAIERADVVNKFIARVFLRGRIQDGTSRLTFNSQELQIPERVHKRLGTIFGKNAGSTKDTTNAKPKPAINQEVRPLNSPSTFAHHPGRWYIAPQIDSDVIPLICYLANEHPKSVCVISHSQSAFPYGDLFDRVSTYDVTRTGKSLRSTETALARFSGTSLKTGLCLLRGHSGGNNPTTSRHVKADALIYWGLPAQDSFLWPSQVAQGQFTHVYLIVPPGQMPTVTSLTGSAFQEHPNSVLLNAQGPGSLLHTTREKVRPALVNMTYGTIKTMVNCYKPMHPPDYPFGEFLRKVMLRTFYM
;
A
#
# COMPACT_ATOMS: atom_id res chain seq x y z
N MET A 1 18.55 -15.38 37.97
CA MET A 1 17.67 -15.25 36.79
C MET A 1 16.30 -14.89 37.33
N ASN A 2 15.81 -13.70 37.01
CA ASN A 2 14.48 -13.28 37.45
C ASN A 2 13.40 -14.03 36.63
N GLU A 3 12.17 -14.14 37.12
CA GLU A 3 11.09 -14.89 36.41
C GLU A 3 10.91 -14.42 34.96
N ASP A 4 11.05 -13.11 34.70
CA ASP A 4 10.96 -12.55 33.35
C ASP A 4 12.09 -13.02 32.42
N GLU A 5 13.31 -13.20 32.95
CA GLU A 5 14.44 -13.72 32.17
C GLU A 5 14.26 -15.22 31.87
N ALA A 6 13.62 -15.97 32.77
CA ALA A 6 13.28 -17.37 32.57
C ALA A 6 12.23 -17.57 31.47
N ILE A 7 11.25 -16.67 31.39
CA ILE A 7 10.22 -16.69 30.34
C ILE A 7 10.83 -16.35 28.97
N ILE A 8 11.68 -15.32 28.90
CA ILE A 8 12.36 -14.95 27.65
C ILE A 8 13.28 -16.08 27.17
N PHE A 9 14.02 -16.73 28.08
CA PHE A 9 14.89 -17.85 27.73
C PHE A 9 14.08 -19.07 27.25
N ALA A 10 12.96 -19.39 27.91
CA ALA A 10 12.09 -20.48 27.50
C ALA A 10 11.45 -20.24 26.11
N GLN A 11 11.06 -18.99 25.83
CA GLN A 11 10.50 -18.61 24.54
C GLN A 11 11.55 -18.62 23.41
N GLY A 12 12.79 -18.24 23.73
CA GLY A 12 13.94 -18.38 22.83
C GLY A 12 14.26 -19.84 22.52
N ALA A 13 14.26 -20.72 23.53
CA ALA A 13 14.50 -22.15 23.37
C ALA A 13 13.40 -22.83 22.53
N ALA A 14 12.13 -22.47 22.72
CA ALA A 14 11.02 -22.98 21.92
C ALA A 14 11.12 -22.55 20.45
N SER A 15 11.51 -21.30 20.19
CA SER A 15 11.71 -20.78 18.84
C SER A 15 12.89 -21.46 18.13
N LEU A 16 13.98 -21.73 18.87
CA LEU A 16 15.14 -22.46 18.35
C LEU A 16 14.80 -23.91 18.02
N ALA A 17 13.97 -24.57 18.84
CA ALA A 17 13.51 -25.94 18.58
C ALA A 17 12.68 -26.03 17.29
N LEU A 18 11.76 -25.07 17.06
CA LEU A 18 10.97 -25.02 15.82
C LEU A 18 11.86 -24.78 14.59
N ALA A 19 12.85 -23.89 14.70
CA ALA A 19 13.81 -23.65 13.62
C ALA A 19 14.65 -24.90 13.31
N ALA A 20 15.09 -25.64 14.36
CA ALA A 20 15.83 -26.88 14.19
C ALA A 20 14.98 -27.99 13.53
N SER A 21 13.70 -28.10 13.88
CA SER A 21 12.76 -29.04 13.23
C SER A 21 12.54 -28.69 11.76
N ALA A 22 12.32 -27.43 11.42
CA ALA A 22 12.17 -26.99 10.02
C ALA A 22 13.44 -27.24 9.20
N LEU A 23 14.62 -27.05 9.80
CA LEU A 23 15.90 -27.32 9.14
C LEU A 23 16.11 -28.83 8.91
N ALA A 24 15.66 -29.68 9.84
CA ALA A 24 15.71 -31.14 9.69
C ALA A 24 14.78 -31.63 8.58
N GLU A 25 13.56 -31.09 8.48
CA GLU A 25 12.62 -31.40 7.39
C GLU A 25 13.18 -30.97 6.02
N ALA A 26 13.79 -29.78 5.94
CA ALA A 26 14.44 -29.31 4.72
C ALA A 26 15.62 -30.20 4.31
N ALA A 27 16.45 -30.63 5.28
CA ALA A 27 17.55 -31.54 5.03
C ALA A 27 17.06 -32.92 4.55
N GLN A 28 15.96 -33.42 5.11
CA GLN A 28 15.33 -34.66 4.65
C GLN A 28 14.81 -34.54 3.21
N ALA A 29 14.09 -33.46 2.89
CA ALA A 29 13.57 -33.22 1.54
C ALA A 29 14.70 -33.11 0.49
N LEU A 30 15.82 -32.46 0.85
CA LEU A 30 17.01 -32.40 0.00
C LEU A 30 17.66 -33.78 -0.20
N SER A 31 17.70 -34.61 0.85
CA SER A 31 18.22 -35.97 0.77
C SER A 31 17.35 -36.86 -0.15
N GLU A 32 16.03 -36.73 -0.06
CA GLU A 32 15.08 -37.43 -0.93
C GLU A 32 15.20 -36.97 -2.40
N ALA A 33 15.36 -35.67 -2.64
CA ALA A 33 15.61 -35.12 -3.97
C ALA A 33 16.94 -35.62 -4.55
N ALA A 34 18.01 -35.67 -3.75
CA ALA A 34 19.30 -36.19 -4.17
C ALA A 34 19.24 -37.70 -4.51
N ALA A 35 18.48 -38.47 -3.72
CA ALA A 35 18.22 -39.88 -4.01
C ALA A 35 17.46 -40.09 -5.32
N ALA A 36 16.44 -39.26 -5.60
CA ALA A 36 15.69 -39.29 -6.84
C ALA A 36 16.52 -38.88 -8.07
N LEU A 37 17.48 -37.96 -7.91
CA LEU A 37 18.42 -37.61 -8.98
C LEU A 37 19.44 -38.73 -9.24
N SER A 38 19.88 -39.42 -8.18
CA SER A 38 20.84 -40.53 -8.31
C SER A 38 20.26 -41.75 -9.04
N THR A 39 18.93 -41.93 -9.06
CA THR A 39 18.29 -43.01 -9.83
C THR A 39 18.14 -42.69 -11.31
N MET A 40 18.12 -41.41 -11.69
CA MET A 40 18.03 -41.00 -13.09
C MET A 40 19.34 -41.13 -13.87
N ASP A 41 20.49 -41.17 -13.19
CA ASP A 41 21.81 -41.25 -13.82
C ASP A 41 22.21 -42.69 -14.23
N GLN A 42 21.47 -43.72 -13.77
CA GLN A 42 21.76 -45.12 -14.13
C GLN A 42 21.07 -45.61 -15.41
N ASP A 43 20.07 -44.89 -15.92
CA ASP A 43 19.31 -45.28 -17.13
C ASP A 43 19.82 -44.63 -18.43
N ALA A 44 20.83 -43.77 -18.37
CA ALA A 44 21.45 -43.16 -19.56
C ALA A 44 22.52 -44.07 -20.20
N LYS A 45 22.13 -45.26 -20.67
CA LYS A 45 22.93 -46.06 -21.61
C LYS A 45 22.61 -45.65 -23.05
N SER A 46 23.41 -44.75 -23.60
CA SER A 46 23.29 -44.21 -24.96
C SER A 46 23.44 -45.26 -26.06
N PRO A 47 22.64 -45.24 -27.13
CA PRO A 47 23.01 -45.81 -28.41
C PRO A 47 23.73 -44.77 -29.27
N SER A 48 24.90 -45.17 -29.78
CA SER A 48 25.73 -44.37 -30.69
C SER A 48 25.01 -44.12 -32.01
N THR A 49 24.95 -42.84 -32.43
CA THR A 49 24.50 -42.48 -33.78
C THR A 49 25.60 -41.70 -34.50
N ILE A 50 25.89 -42.22 -35.69
CA ILE A 50 26.95 -41.88 -36.63
C ILE A 50 26.67 -40.51 -37.27
N TYR A 51 27.68 -39.62 -37.26
CA TYR A 51 27.66 -38.37 -38.01
C TYR A 51 28.06 -38.60 -39.48
N GLN A 52 27.17 -38.28 -40.42
CA GLN A 52 27.49 -38.10 -41.84
C GLN A 52 27.69 -36.62 -42.16
N SER A 53 28.82 -36.34 -42.80
CA SER A 53 29.25 -35.03 -43.29
C SER A 53 28.84 -34.83 -44.75
N PHE A 54 28.19 -33.72 -45.05
CA PHE A 54 28.09 -33.06 -46.36
C PHE A 54 28.49 -31.60 -46.10
N GLY A 55 29.44 -30.94 -46.77
CA GLY A 55 29.86 -31.06 -48.16
C GLY A 55 29.39 -29.81 -48.90
N ASN A 56 30.15 -28.70 -48.85
CA ASN A 56 29.91 -27.52 -49.69
C ASN A 56 31.23 -26.95 -50.25
N THR A 57 31.19 -26.70 -51.55
CA THR A 57 32.25 -26.26 -52.49
C THR A 57 32.26 -24.71 -52.59
N PRO A 58 33.31 -24.07 -53.15
CA PRO A 58 33.75 -22.72 -52.81
C PRO A 58 33.23 -21.63 -53.76
N GLY A 59 33.12 -20.41 -53.23
CA GLY A 59 32.90 -19.18 -53.99
C GLY A 59 33.99 -18.16 -53.66
N VAL A 60 34.83 -17.89 -54.65
CA VAL A 60 35.94 -16.93 -54.68
C VAL A 60 35.43 -15.55 -55.10
N SER A 61 35.86 -14.50 -54.40
CA SER A 61 36.11 -13.12 -54.91
C SER A 61 36.80 -12.33 -53.78
N GLU A 62 38.12 -12.17 -53.84
CA GLU A 62 38.83 -10.93 -54.25
C GLU A 62 38.48 -9.69 -53.42
N SER A 63 39.44 -9.22 -52.61
CA SER A 63 40.15 -7.95 -52.83
C SER A 63 40.82 -7.40 -51.56
N GLN A 64 42.05 -6.94 -51.76
CA GLN A 64 42.80 -5.91 -51.01
C GLN A 64 43.60 -6.30 -49.77
N VAL A 65 44.85 -6.64 -50.09
CA VAL A 65 46.08 -6.40 -49.33
C VAL A 65 46.28 -4.91 -49.06
N THR A 66 46.50 -4.55 -47.80
CA THR A 66 47.56 -3.61 -47.41
C THR A 66 48.21 -4.11 -46.12
N ASP A 67 49.49 -4.35 -46.26
CA ASP A 67 50.50 -4.74 -45.30
C ASP A 67 50.93 -3.49 -44.50
N ASP A 68 51.07 -3.60 -43.18
CA ASP A 68 52.00 -2.79 -42.38
C ASP A 68 52.17 -3.37 -40.96
N GLY A 69 53.20 -4.21 -40.84
CA GLY A 69 54.30 -4.09 -39.87
C GLY A 69 54.08 -3.77 -38.38
N LYS A 70 54.39 -4.80 -37.56
CA LYS A 70 55.28 -4.80 -36.36
C LYS A 70 54.86 -4.11 -35.04
N ASP A 71 54.73 -4.93 -33.99
CA ASP A 71 55.63 -5.04 -32.80
C ASP A 71 54.85 -5.68 -31.62
N GLN A 72 55.14 -6.93 -31.27
CA GLN A 72 55.98 -7.37 -30.13
C GLN A 72 55.52 -6.93 -28.72
N THR A 73 55.00 -7.90 -27.95
CA THR A 73 55.33 -8.26 -26.55
C THR A 73 54.31 -9.35 -26.12
N GLN A 74 54.68 -10.63 -25.93
CA GLN A 74 55.33 -11.22 -24.73
C GLN A 74 54.40 -11.05 -23.52
N GLU A 75 53.90 -12.03 -22.77
CA GLU A 75 54.35 -13.35 -22.30
C GLU A 75 53.11 -13.96 -21.57
N ILE A 76 53.00 -15.28 -21.43
CA ILE A 76 52.56 -15.99 -20.20
C ILE A 76 52.70 -17.49 -20.48
N ASP A 77 53.67 -18.07 -19.77
CA ASP A 77 53.99 -19.49 -19.69
C ASP A 77 52.98 -20.27 -18.82
N ASP A 78 53.02 -21.57 -19.07
CA ASP A 78 52.45 -22.70 -18.34
C ASP A 78 52.88 -22.78 -16.85
N ASP A 79 52.02 -23.39 -16.02
CA ASP A 79 52.33 -24.57 -15.18
C ASP A 79 51.50 -24.67 -13.89
N ASP A 80 50.78 -25.80 -13.80
CA ASP A 80 50.70 -26.75 -12.69
C ASP A 80 50.87 -26.30 -11.22
N ALA A 81 49.86 -26.63 -10.38
CA ALA A 81 50.06 -27.35 -9.11
C ALA A 81 48.74 -27.72 -8.40
N SER A 82 48.38 -29.00 -8.49
CA SER A 82 48.17 -29.94 -7.36
C SER A 82 47.71 -29.42 -5.97
N SER A 83 46.58 -29.95 -5.49
CA SER A 83 46.31 -30.30 -4.07
C SER A 83 45.07 -31.20 -4.00
N VAL A 84 45.15 -32.55 -4.02
CA VAL A 84 45.16 -33.46 -2.84
C VAL A 84 44.46 -32.84 -1.61
N GLY A 85 43.47 -33.40 -0.93
CA GLY A 85 42.81 -34.71 -0.91
C GLY A 85 42.22 -34.87 0.51
N ALA A 86 41.04 -35.47 0.67
CA ALA A 86 40.66 -36.12 1.92
C ALA A 86 39.47 -37.07 1.69
N ASN A 87 39.70 -38.30 2.10
CA ASN A 87 38.92 -39.50 1.87
C ASN A 87 38.41 -39.99 3.24
N THR A 88 37.12 -40.25 3.37
CA THR A 88 36.49 -41.12 4.38
C THR A 88 35.15 -41.56 3.77
N GLY A 89 34.70 -42.80 3.73
CA GLY A 89 35.11 -44.07 4.31
C GLY A 89 33.85 -44.95 4.25
N ASN A 90 33.89 -46.05 3.49
CA ASN A 90 32.81 -47.02 3.32
C ASN A 90 32.33 -47.62 4.65
N ASN A 91 31.05 -48.00 4.73
CA ASN A 91 30.69 -49.37 5.11
C ASN A 91 29.28 -49.81 4.68
N VAL A 92 29.25 -51.06 4.28
CA VAL A 92 28.22 -51.87 3.63
C VAL A 92 27.20 -52.40 4.64
N TYR A 93 25.91 -52.50 4.27
CA TYR A 93 25.10 -53.69 4.58
C TYR A 93 23.99 -53.91 3.54
N ARG A 94 23.96 -55.14 3.02
CA ARG A 94 23.10 -55.69 1.97
C ARG A 94 21.92 -56.41 2.63
N ARG A 95 20.69 -56.22 2.15
CA ARG A 95 19.60 -57.19 2.34
C ARG A 95 18.74 -57.30 1.10
N ASP A 96 18.81 -58.47 0.50
CA ASP A 96 17.89 -59.01 -0.49
C ASP A 96 16.51 -59.24 0.15
N THR A 97 15.42 -58.98 -0.57
CA THR A 97 14.28 -59.90 -0.73
C THR A 97 13.24 -59.34 -1.73
N THR A 98 13.18 -59.98 -2.89
CA THR A 98 11.97 -60.15 -3.73
C THR A 98 11.51 -61.62 -3.55
N PRO A 99 10.40 -62.10 -4.15
CA PRO A 99 9.21 -61.44 -4.73
C PRO A 99 7.90 -62.12 -4.27
N GLU A 100 6.73 -61.56 -4.61
CA GLU A 100 5.67 -62.40 -5.21
C GLU A 100 4.63 -61.58 -5.97
N ILE A 101 4.41 -62.03 -7.20
CA ILE A 101 3.36 -61.68 -8.16
C ILE A 101 2.25 -62.72 -7.96
N VAL A 102 0.97 -62.37 -8.02
CA VAL A 102 -0.07 -63.06 -8.83
C VAL A 102 -1.36 -62.23 -8.86
N SER A 103 -1.82 -62.05 -10.10
CA SER A 103 -3.05 -61.45 -10.63
C SER A 103 -4.37 -62.10 -10.14
N ASN A 104 -5.49 -61.37 -10.21
CA ASN A 104 -6.58 -61.69 -11.16
C ASN A 104 -7.82 -60.78 -11.06
N GLU A 105 -8.39 -60.58 -12.25
CA GLU A 105 -9.59 -59.83 -12.63
C GLU A 105 -10.92 -60.51 -12.18
N ALA A 106 -11.90 -59.68 -11.76
CA ALA A 106 -13.32 -59.53 -12.17
C ALA A 106 -14.19 -60.76 -12.60
N PRO A 107 -15.53 -60.64 -12.90
CA PRO A 107 -16.62 -59.76 -12.41
C PRO A 107 -17.96 -60.55 -12.15
N ARG A 108 -19.08 -59.81 -11.97
CA ARG A 108 -20.53 -60.18 -12.11
C ARG A 108 -21.24 -60.64 -10.83
N SER A 109 -22.54 -60.46 -10.61
CA SER A 109 -23.65 -59.61 -11.12
C SER A 109 -24.88 -59.94 -10.25
N SER A 110 -25.97 -59.19 -10.44
CA SER A 110 -27.40 -59.52 -10.19
C SER A 110 -28.01 -59.26 -8.79
N ASP A 111 -28.73 -58.13 -8.73
CA ASP A 111 -30.05 -57.92 -8.08
C ASP A 111 -31.14 -58.92 -8.62
N PRO A 112 -32.41 -59.01 -8.11
CA PRO A 112 -33.16 -58.05 -7.26
C PRO A 112 -34.16 -58.61 -6.18
N ALA A 113 -34.73 -57.65 -5.44
CA ALA A 113 -36.14 -57.53 -4.95
C ALA A 113 -36.50 -58.08 -3.54
N PRO A 114 -37.68 -57.69 -2.97
CA PRO A 114 -37.94 -56.37 -2.37
C PRO A 114 -38.58 -56.47 -0.96
N THR A 115 -38.38 -55.48 -0.08
CA THR A 115 -39.28 -55.33 1.09
C THR A 115 -39.57 -53.87 1.42
N VAL A 116 -40.87 -53.61 1.55
CA VAL A 116 -41.57 -52.37 1.87
C VAL A 116 -41.47 -52.05 3.37
N SER A 117 -41.19 -50.79 3.73
CA SER A 117 -41.71 -50.09 4.93
C SER A 117 -41.12 -48.66 4.96
N VAL A 118 -41.91 -47.63 4.62
CA VAL A 118 -42.68 -46.74 5.52
C VAL A 118 -41.81 -45.88 6.46
N SER A 119 -41.62 -44.63 6.00
CA SER A 119 -41.68 -43.35 6.72
C SER A 119 -40.78 -43.10 7.94
N GLN A 120 -39.80 -42.20 7.77
CA GLN A 120 -39.64 -41.03 8.65
C GLN A 120 -38.72 -39.96 8.02
N SER A 121 -39.15 -38.72 8.16
CA SER A 121 -38.66 -37.51 7.50
C SER A 121 -37.30 -37.06 8.05
N GLN A 122 -36.27 -37.06 7.20
CA GLN A 122 -35.05 -36.28 7.42
C GLN A 122 -34.60 -35.67 6.09
N VAL A 123 -34.52 -34.34 6.07
CA VAL A 123 -34.02 -33.53 4.96
C VAL A 123 -32.51 -33.74 4.86
N HIS A 124 -32.10 -34.70 4.05
CA HIS A 124 -30.74 -34.82 3.55
C HIS A 124 -30.66 -34.13 2.18
N HIS A 125 -29.87 -33.05 2.10
CA HIS A 125 -29.43 -32.48 0.84
C HIS A 125 -28.57 -33.51 0.09
N LYS A 126 -29.20 -34.17 -0.88
CA LYS A 126 -28.57 -35.09 -1.80
C LYS A 126 -27.84 -34.28 -2.87
N TYR A 127 -26.51 -34.18 -2.75
CA TYR A 127 -25.64 -33.75 -3.83
C TYR A 127 -25.73 -34.79 -4.96
N ILE A 128 -26.43 -34.42 -6.03
CA ILE A 128 -26.37 -35.04 -7.36
C ILE A 128 -25.73 -33.93 -8.21
N GLY A 129 -24.50 -34.03 -8.71
CA GLY A 129 -24.00 -35.10 -9.57
C GLY A 129 -24.01 -34.58 -11.01
N GLY A 130 -22.92 -33.90 -11.42
CA GLY A 130 -22.64 -33.54 -12.81
C GLY A 130 -23.05 -32.12 -13.25
N GLN A 131 -22.46 -31.07 -12.67
CA GLN A 131 -22.44 -29.76 -13.34
C GLN A 131 -21.46 -29.83 -14.53
N LYS A 132 -22.01 -29.89 -15.74
CA LYS A 132 -21.30 -29.50 -16.96
C LYS A 132 -20.77 -28.07 -16.75
N GLN A 133 -19.46 -27.87 -16.91
CA GLN A 133 -18.79 -26.57 -16.88
C GLN A 133 -19.44 -25.63 -17.92
N SER A 134 -20.42 -24.85 -17.51
CA SER A 134 -21.14 -23.88 -18.35
C SER A 134 -20.46 -22.51 -18.38
N GLY A 135 -19.25 -22.37 -17.81
CA GLY A 135 -18.63 -21.06 -17.55
C GLY A 135 -17.64 -20.55 -18.60
N VAL A 136 -17.15 -21.38 -19.54
CA VAL A 136 -16.01 -21.00 -20.39
C VAL A 136 -16.40 -20.01 -21.51
N ASN A 137 -17.67 -19.95 -21.92
CA ASN A 137 -18.13 -19.04 -22.98
C ASN A 137 -18.23 -17.56 -22.52
N SER A 138 -17.98 -17.24 -21.25
CA SER A 138 -18.13 -15.86 -20.72
C SER A 138 -16.92 -14.96 -21.00
N LEU A 139 -15.75 -15.55 -21.30
CA LEU A 139 -14.52 -14.81 -21.60
C LEU A 139 -14.45 -14.33 -23.06
N ASP A 140 -15.38 -14.80 -23.91
CA ASP A 140 -15.51 -14.33 -25.28
C ASP A 140 -15.82 -12.82 -25.27
N GLY A 141 -14.95 -12.06 -25.94
CA GLY A 141 -15.03 -10.60 -26.01
C GLY A 141 -14.32 -9.86 -24.87
N LEU A 142 -13.58 -10.53 -23.98
CA LEU A 142 -12.64 -9.84 -23.08
C LEU A 142 -11.44 -9.29 -23.85
N LEU A 143 -10.98 -10.00 -24.89
CA LEU A 143 -9.84 -9.62 -25.75
C LEU A 143 -10.30 -8.90 -27.02
N SER A 144 -10.96 -7.76 -26.87
CA SER A 144 -11.17 -6.87 -28.03
C SER A 144 -9.84 -6.21 -28.42
N PRO A 145 -9.41 -6.23 -29.69
CA PRO A 145 -8.23 -5.48 -30.11
C PRO A 145 -8.36 -3.99 -29.74
N GLY A 146 -7.30 -3.39 -29.23
CA GLY A 146 -7.33 -2.01 -28.75
C GLY A 146 -6.40 -1.78 -27.58
N ARG A 147 -6.41 -0.54 -27.07
CA ARG A 147 -5.57 -0.13 -25.95
C ARG A 147 -6.47 0.56 -24.94
N PHE A 148 -6.50 0.03 -23.73
CA PHE A 148 -7.48 0.39 -22.75
C PHE A 148 -6.84 0.71 -21.41
N TYR A 149 -7.45 1.62 -20.64
CA TYR A 149 -7.27 1.66 -19.20
C TYR A 149 -8.53 1.19 -18.47
N LEU A 150 -8.34 0.63 -17.29
CA LEU A 150 -9.41 0.33 -16.36
C LEU A 150 -9.05 0.88 -14.99
N VAL A 151 -9.93 1.73 -14.46
CA VAL A 151 -9.81 2.25 -13.10
C VAL A 151 -10.61 1.33 -12.18
N LEU A 152 -9.91 0.68 -11.25
CA LEU A 152 -10.51 -0.26 -10.32
C LEU A 152 -11.28 0.46 -9.22
N GLU A 153 -12.46 -0.07 -8.89
CA GLU A 153 -13.17 0.31 -7.67
C GLU A 153 -12.52 -0.31 -6.42
N GLU A 154 -12.06 -1.57 -6.51
CA GLU A 154 -11.31 -2.26 -5.47
C GLU A 154 -9.96 -2.76 -6.01
N GLU A 155 -8.85 -2.41 -5.36
CA GLU A 155 -7.51 -2.83 -5.81
C GLU A 155 -7.30 -4.36 -5.75
N PHE A 156 -8.08 -5.07 -4.92
CA PHE A 156 -8.13 -6.53 -4.89
C PHE A 156 -8.39 -7.11 -6.30
N ASP A 157 -9.24 -6.45 -7.09
CA ASP A 157 -9.67 -6.93 -8.40
C ASP A 157 -8.58 -6.87 -9.47
N ALA A 158 -7.45 -6.21 -9.20
CA ALA A 158 -6.32 -6.21 -10.13
C ALA A 158 -5.84 -7.62 -10.47
N LEU A 159 -5.68 -8.49 -9.45
CA LEU A 159 -5.18 -9.84 -9.65
C LEU A 159 -6.21 -10.76 -10.32
N PRO A 160 -7.49 -10.84 -9.87
CA PRO A 160 -8.57 -11.50 -10.61
C PRO A 160 -8.66 -11.05 -12.08
N LEU A 161 -8.53 -9.75 -12.35
CA LEU A 161 -8.57 -9.20 -13.69
C LEU A 161 -7.39 -9.68 -14.54
N ILE A 162 -6.15 -9.57 -14.03
CA ILE A 162 -4.95 -10.09 -14.70
C ILE A 162 -5.13 -11.57 -15.09
N LEU A 163 -5.69 -12.37 -14.18
CA LEU A 163 -5.90 -13.80 -14.38
C LEU A 163 -7.01 -14.09 -15.41
N ALA A 164 -8.08 -13.29 -15.42
CA ALA A 164 -9.13 -13.39 -16.43
C ALA A 164 -8.57 -13.15 -17.84
N TYR A 165 -7.75 -12.10 -18.01
CA TYR A 165 -7.07 -11.84 -19.28
C TYR A 165 -6.03 -12.91 -19.63
N ALA A 166 -5.24 -13.37 -18.65
CA ALA A 166 -4.28 -14.46 -18.85
C ALA A 166 -4.95 -15.79 -19.20
N THR A 167 -6.19 -16.00 -18.76
CA THR A 167 -6.98 -17.17 -19.13
C THR A 167 -7.61 -17.00 -20.51
N ALA A 168 -8.05 -15.79 -20.88
CA ALA A 168 -8.62 -15.52 -22.19
C ALA A 168 -7.57 -15.52 -23.32
N ALA A 169 -6.34 -15.06 -23.05
CA ALA A 169 -5.27 -14.95 -24.04
C ALA A 169 -4.41 -16.21 -24.09
N ALA A 170 -3.89 -16.56 -25.28
CA ALA A 170 -2.90 -17.63 -25.37
C ALA A 170 -1.56 -17.14 -24.81
N ARG A 171 -1.15 -15.91 -25.09
CA ARG A 171 0.12 -15.36 -24.61
C ARG A 171 -0.08 -14.00 -23.95
N THR A 172 0.23 -13.90 -22.66
CA THR A 172 0.08 -12.66 -21.89
C THR A 172 1.41 -12.18 -21.34
N VAL A 173 1.75 -10.91 -21.59
CA VAL A 173 2.84 -10.23 -20.88
C VAL A 173 2.21 -9.38 -19.79
N CYS A 174 2.66 -9.55 -18.54
CA CYS A 174 2.12 -8.84 -17.39
C CYS A 174 3.23 -8.12 -16.63
N TYR A 175 3.12 -6.80 -16.53
CA TYR A 175 3.98 -5.97 -15.70
C TYR A 175 3.37 -5.79 -14.32
N VAL A 176 4.05 -6.28 -13.29
CA VAL A 176 3.60 -6.24 -11.89
C VAL A 176 4.43 -5.26 -11.06
N PRO A 177 3.86 -4.72 -9.97
CA PRO A 177 4.60 -3.81 -9.10
C PRO A 177 5.58 -4.57 -8.21
N THR A 178 6.86 -4.49 -8.56
CA THR A 178 7.98 -4.90 -7.70
C THR A 178 9.27 -4.22 -8.16
N SER A 179 10.21 -4.03 -7.23
CA SER A 179 11.60 -3.70 -7.50
C SER A 179 12.53 -4.92 -7.40
N GLY A 180 12.08 -6.00 -6.78
CA GLY A 180 12.89 -7.15 -6.41
C GLY A 180 12.67 -8.36 -7.32
N SER A 181 12.57 -9.53 -6.69
CA SER A 181 12.32 -10.81 -7.31
C SER A 181 10.92 -10.89 -7.90
N LEU A 182 10.82 -11.48 -9.09
CA LEU A 182 9.53 -11.78 -9.70
C LEU A 182 8.99 -13.16 -9.29
N PHE A 183 9.80 -13.96 -8.59
CA PHE A 183 9.44 -15.32 -8.17
C PHE A 183 8.18 -15.37 -7.29
N PRO A 184 7.99 -14.48 -6.29
CA PRO A 184 6.75 -14.48 -5.51
C PRO A 184 5.49 -14.30 -6.36
N TRP A 185 5.56 -13.40 -7.35
CA TRP A 185 4.47 -13.15 -8.30
C TRP A 185 4.25 -14.33 -9.24
N GLU A 186 5.33 -14.88 -9.82
CA GLU A 186 5.27 -16.10 -10.64
C GLU A 186 4.62 -17.26 -9.89
N SER A 187 5.02 -17.48 -8.63
CA SER A 187 4.49 -18.56 -7.78
C SER A 187 3.00 -18.37 -7.47
N ILE A 188 2.57 -17.15 -7.12
CA ILE A 188 1.17 -16.85 -6.84
C ILE A 188 0.32 -17.02 -8.11
N ILE A 189 0.72 -16.44 -9.24
CA ILE A 189 -0.03 -16.54 -10.50
C ILE A 189 -0.09 -18.00 -10.96
N SER A 190 1.02 -18.74 -10.92
CA SER A 190 1.05 -20.18 -11.26
C SER A 190 0.09 -21.01 -10.43
N ALA A 191 -0.03 -20.72 -9.14
CA ALA A 191 -0.93 -21.46 -8.26
C ALA A 191 -2.40 -21.18 -8.55
N ILE A 192 -2.74 -19.98 -9.04
CA ILE A 192 -4.12 -19.59 -9.33
C ILE A 192 -4.57 -20.11 -10.71
N ILE A 193 -3.67 -20.10 -11.71
CA ILE A 193 -3.91 -20.61 -13.07
C ILE A 193 -2.94 -21.77 -13.40
N PRO A 194 -3.09 -22.95 -12.77
CA PRO A 194 -2.11 -24.04 -12.87
C PRO A 194 -2.03 -24.70 -14.26
N HIS A 195 -2.99 -24.40 -15.14
CA HIS A 195 -3.02 -24.89 -16.52
C HIS A 195 -2.26 -23.98 -17.50
N ARG A 196 -1.74 -22.84 -17.03
CA ARG A 196 -0.94 -21.91 -17.83
C ARG A 196 0.52 -21.99 -17.44
N ARG A 197 1.40 -21.81 -18.42
CA ARG A 197 2.84 -21.74 -18.17
C ARG A 197 3.24 -20.33 -17.78
N VAL A 198 3.41 -20.08 -16.49
CA VAL A 198 3.86 -18.79 -15.98
C VAL A 198 5.38 -18.78 -15.85
N ARG A 199 6.03 -17.74 -16.35
CA ARG A 199 7.48 -17.52 -16.24
C ARG A 199 7.75 -16.07 -15.87
N SER A 200 8.82 -15.82 -15.14
CA SER A 200 9.34 -14.47 -14.93
C SER A 200 10.65 -14.23 -15.66
N ALA A 201 11.04 -12.95 -15.81
CA ALA A 201 12.28 -12.52 -16.49
C ALA A 201 13.57 -13.14 -15.94
N VAL A 202 13.53 -13.72 -14.74
CA VAL A 202 14.63 -14.43 -14.09
C VAL A 202 14.04 -15.73 -13.55
N SER A 203 13.97 -16.75 -14.41
CA SER A 203 13.54 -18.08 -14.02
C SER A 203 14.77 -18.97 -13.85
N ILE A 204 14.86 -19.63 -12.70
CA ILE A 204 15.85 -20.69 -12.45
C ILE A 204 15.18 -21.98 -12.90
N SER A 205 15.67 -22.57 -13.99
CA SER A 205 15.21 -23.88 -14.47
C SER A 205 16.33 -24.89 -14.22
N GLY A 206 16.21 -25.67 -13.14
CA GLY A 206 17.28 -26.56 -12.69
C GLY A 206 18.49 -25.79 -12.16
N ASN A 207 19.69 -26.08 -12.67
CA ASN A 207 20.95 -25.42 -12.26
C ASN A 207 21.34 -24.22 -13.16
N SER A 208 20.47 -23.80 -14.09
CA SER A 208 20.77 -22.72 -15.05
C SER A 208 19.85 -21.51 -14.86
N ILE A 209 20.45 -20.31 -14.90
CA ILE A 209 19.72 -19.04 -14.98
C ILE A 209 19.38 -18.83 -16.45
N MET A 210 18.09 -18.93 -16.81
CA MET A 210 17.67 -18.65 -18.18
C MET A 210 17.78 -17.15 -18.46
N GLN A 211 18.33 -16.79 -19.63
CA GLN A 211 18.31 -15.40 -20.08
C GLN A 211 16.91 -15.02 -20.58
N LEU A 212 16.59 -13.72 -20.58
CA LEU A 212 15.29 -13.24 -21.04
C LEU A 212 14.99 -13.67 -22.49
N SER A 213 16.00 -13.77 -23.35
CA SER A 213 15.85 -14.28 -24.72
C SER A 213 15.30 -15.71 -24.77
N ASP A 214 15.80 -16.59 -23.91
CA ASP A 214 15.42 -17.99 -23.87
C ASP A 214 14.00 -18.12 -23.29
N ILE A 215 13.70 -17.32 -22.26
CA ILE A 215 12.37 -17.24 -21.65
C ILE A 215 11.34 -16.71 -22.66
N VAL A 216 11.68 -15.70 -23.47
CA VAL A 216 10.79 -15.18 -24.52
C VAL A 216 10.58 -16.19 -25.64
N THR A 217 11.62 -16.96 -25.99
CA THR A 217 11.50 -18.04 -26.97
C THR A 217 10.56 -19.13 -26.48
N ASP A 218 10.73 -19.55 -25.22
CA ASP A 218 9.86 -20.52 -24.53
C ASP A 218 8.41 -20.02 -24.39
N PHE A 219 8.24 -18.74 -24.04
CA PHE A 219 6.95 -18.05 -24.00
C PHE A 219 6.26 -18.06 -25.37
N ALA A 220 7.02 -17.83 -26.44
CA ALA A 220 6.52 -17.79 -27.81
C ALA A 220 6.09 -19.17 -28.33
N SER A 221 6.80 -20.23 -27.95
CA SER A 221 6.57 -21.61 -28.41
C SER A 221 5.54 -22.39 -27.59
N SER A 222 4.95 -21.80 -26.55
CA SER A 222 4.02 -22.51 -25.66
C SER A 222 2.62 -22.63 -26.27
N ASP A 223 2.17 -23.86 -26.53
CA ASP A 223 0.82 -24.14 -27.06
C ASP A 223 -0.27 -24.11 -25.97
N ASP A 224 0.07 -24.44 -24.72
CA ASP A 224 -0.86 -24.46 -23.57
C ASP A 224 -1.21 -23.07 -23.02
N GLY A 225 -0.74 -22.04 -23.71
CA GLY A 225 -0.75 -20.64 -23.30
C GLY A 225 0.19 -20.32 -22.13
N SER A 226 0.72 -19.11 -22.17
CA SER A 226 1.83 -18.69 -21.33
C SER A 226 1.64 -17.27 -20.80
N VAL A 227 2.19 -17.04 -19.61
CA VAL A 227 2.20 -15.73 -18.95
C VAL A 227 3.64 -15.36 -18.63
N LEU A 228 4.09 -14.23 -19.17
CA LEU A 228 5.40 -13.66 -18.87
C LEU A 228 5.23 -12.52 -17.87
N VAL A 229 5.68 -12.74 -16.63
CA VAL A 229 5.63 -11.77 -15.54
C VAL A 229 6.91 -10.95 -15.52
N LEU A 230 6.79 -9.64 -15.66
CA LEU A 230 7.90 -8.69 -15.75
C LEU A 230 7.75 -7.56 -14.74
N ARG A 231 8.87 -6.90 -14.43
CA ARG A 231 8.89 -5.57 -13.79
C ARG A 231 9.21 -4.50 -14.84
N SER A 232 8.83 -3.25 -14.58
CA SER A 232 8.95 -2.14 -15.54
C SER A 232 10.38 -1.90 -16.05
N THR A 233 11.42 -2.28 -15.30
CA THR A 233 12.82 -2.18 -15.74
C THR A 233 13.17 -3.11 -16.91
N TYR A 234 12.33 -4.11 -17.20
CA TYR A 234 12.50 -5.00 -18.36
C TYR A 234 11.78 -4.53 -19.63
N ILE A 235 11.05 -3.41 -19.61
CA ILE A 235 10.27 -2.94 -20.77
C ILE A 235 11.15 -2.82 -22.03
N ALA A 236 12.28 -2.11 -21.94
CA ALA A 236 13.18 -1.94 -23.09
C ALA A 236 13.72 -3.28 -23.61
N ARG A 237 14.17 -4.18 -22.73
CA ARG A 237 14.69 -5.49 -23.14
C ARG A 237 13.60 -6.38 -23.74
N ALA A 238 12.37 -6.30 -23.23
CA ALA A 238 11.23 -7.03 -23.78
C ALA A 238 10.86 -6.51 -25.19
N ASN A 239 11.03 -5.21 -25.47
CA ASN A 239 10.95 -4.66 -26.82
C ASN A 239 12.04 -5.25 -27.72
N ASP A 240 13.30 -5.28 -27.27
CA ASP A 240 14.43 -5.82 -28.04
C ASP A 240 14.20 -7.29 -28.45
N PHE A 241 13.62 -8.09 -27.56
CA PHE A 241 13.28 -9.49 -27.81
C PHE A 241 11.88 -9.70 -28.40
N LYS A 242 11.17 -8.62 -28.77
CA LYS A 242 9.86 -8.65 -29.43
C LYS A 242 8.75 -9.35 -28.64
N ALA A 243 8.89 -9.47 -27.31
CA ALA A 243 7.93 -10.17 -26.46
C ALA A 243 6.50 -9.59 -26.60
N HIS A 244 6.38 -8.27 -26.71
CA HIS A 244 5.09 -7.58 -26.86
C HIS A 244 4.39 -7.85 -28.19
N SER A 245 5.16 -8.01 -29.28
CA SER A 245 4.60 -8.33 -30.60
C SER A 245 4.10 -9.76 -30.73
N ILE A 246 4.60 -10.66 -29.86
CA ILE A 246 4.23 -12.07 -29.82
C ILE A 246 3.03 -12.29 -28.88
N SER A 247 2.89 -11.43 -27.86
CA SER A 247 1.78 -11.48 -26.92
C SER A 247 0.43 -11.16 -27.58
N ASP A 248 -0.61 -11.90 -27.17
CA ASP A 248 -1.99 -11.58 -27.54
C ASP A 248 -2.57 -10.51 -26.61
N SER A 249 -2.06 -10.41 -25.38
CA SER A 249 -2.45 -9.41 -24.40
C SER A 249 -1.24 -8.86 -23.63
N LEU A 250 -1.17 -7.54 -23.51
CA LEU A 250 -0.18 -6.82 -22.73
C LEU A 250 -0.86 -6.11 -21.57
N ILE A 251 -0.47 -6.43 -20.33
CA ILE A 251 -1.08 -5.87 -19.12
C ILE A 251 -0.03 -5.11 -18.32
N PHE A 252 -0.38 -3.89 -17.92
CA PHE A 252 0.38 -3.10 -16.96
C PHE A 252 -0.46 -2.91 -15.70
N TRP A 253 0.04 -3.40 -14.57
CA TRP A 253 -0.55 -3.08 -13.27
C TRP A 253 0.13 -1.85 -12.67
N GLY A 254 -0.62 -0.76 -12.65
CA GLY A 254 -0.15 0.57 -12.32
C GLY A 254 0.59 1.23 -13.47
N LEU A 255 0.82 2.54 -13.36
CA LEU A 255 1.56 3.30 -14.37
C LEU A 255 3.06 3.32 -14.03
N PRO A 256 3.96 2.78 -14.88
CA PRO A 256 5.39 2.90 -14.69
C PRO A 256 5.84 4.36 -14.57
N GLY A 257 6.97 4.58 -13.88
CA GLY A 257 7.52 5.92 -13.74
C GLY A 257 7.89 6.57 -15.08
N PRO A 258 7.93 7.92 -15.16
CA PRO A 258 8.13 8.66 -16.42
C PRO A 258 9.33 8.23 -17.27
N LYS A 259 10.41 7.77 -16.63
CA LYS A 259 11.61 7.29 -17.32
C LYS A 259 11.38 6.05 -18.20
N PHE A 260 10.31 5.27 -17.94
CA PHE A 260 9.96 4.08 -18.71
C PHE A 260 8.91 4.34 -19.78
N TRP A 261 8.31 5.54 -19.81
CA TRP A 261 7.24 5.88 -20.75
C TRP A 261 7.63 5.70 -22.22
N PRO A 262 8.86 6.05 -22.68
CA PRO A 262 9.23 5.79 -24.07
C PRO A 262 9.14 4.31 -24.45
N GLY A 263 9.67 3.43 -23.61
CA GLY A 263 9.60 1.99 -23.83
C GLY A 263 8.17 1.43 -23.70
N LEU A 264 7.38 1.99 -22.79
CA LEU A 264 5.96 1.63 -22.60
C LEU A 264 5.14 1.98 -23.84
N VAL A 265 5.32 3.18 -24.41
CA VAL A 265 4.66 3.61 -25.65
C VAL A 265 5.00 2.68 -26.79
N GLU A 266 6.28 2.30 -26.93
CA GLU A 266 6.71 1.32 -27.92
C GLU A 266 6.05 -0.05 -27.70
N ALA A 267 6.01 -0.55 -26.47
CA ALA A 267 5.35 -1.81 -26.12
C ALA A 267 3.86 -1.81 -26.49
N ILE A 268 3.15 -0.71 -26.17
CA ILE A 268 1.74 -0.47 -26.54
C ILE A 268 1.54 -0.46 -28.06
N GLN A 269 2.52 0.02 -28.83
CA GLN A 269 2.46 0.04 -30.29
C GLN A 269 2.68 -1.33 -30.92
N GLN A 270 3.50 -2.18 -30.29
CA GLN A 270 3.78 -3.54 -30.76
C GLN A 270 2.67 -4.54 -30.44
N SER A 271 1.88 -4.28 -29.40
CA SER A 271 0.83 -5.19 -28.94
C SER A 271 -0.53 -4.93 -29.62
N ARG A 272 -1.30 -6.00 -29.83
CA ARG A 272 -2.66 -5.94 -30.41
C ARG A 272 -3.73 -5.55 -29.38
N HIS A 273 -3.53 -5.97 -28.14
CA HIS A 273 -4.41 -5.69 -27.02
C HIS A 273 -3.55 -5.23 -25.84
N THR A 274 -3.83 -4.03 -25.32
CA THR A 274 -3.14 -3.52 -24.13
C THR A 274 -4.13 -3.08 -23.08
N LEU A 275 -3.87 -3.43 -21.82
CA LEU A 275 -4.65 -3.00 -20.67
C LEU A 275 -3.74 -2.36 -19.62
N LEU A 276 -4.07 -1.14 -19.21
CA LEU A 276 -3.49 -0.47 -18.05
C LEU A 276 -4.48 -0.50 -16.88
N ILE A 277 -4.14 -1.24 -15.83
CA ILE A 277 -4.95 -1.36 -14.61
C ILE A 277 -4.50 -0.30 -13.63
N LEU A 278 -5.39 0.63 -13.28
CA LEU A 278 -5.08 1.77 -12.42
C LEU A 278 -5.94 1.75 -11.16
N SER A 279 -5.34 2.13 -10.04
CA SER A 279 -6.10 2.56 -8.86
C SER A 279 -6.76 3.92 -9.11
N GLN A 280 -7.80 4.24 -8.34
CA GLN A 280 -8.42 5.57 -8.37
C GLN A 280 -7.41 6.69 -8.03
N CYS A 281 -6.46 6.41 -7.14
CA CYS A 281 -5.40 7.36 -6.79
C CYS A 281 -4.47 7.63 -7.97
N GLU A 282 -4.00 6.58 -8.65
CA GLU A 282 -3.14 6.72 -9.84
C GLU A 282 -3.86 7.41 -10.99
N TYR A 283 -5.13 7.07 -11.23
CA TYR A 283 -5.88 7.73 -12.29
C TYR A 283 -6.04 9.22 -12.03
N ASN A 284 -6.25 9.64 -10.79
CA ASN A 284 -6.40 11.05 -10.43
C ASN A 284 -5.07 11.83 -10.44
N ASP A 285 -3.92 11.15 -10.56
CA ASP A 285 -2.62 11.79 -10.63
C ASP A 285 -2.44 12.58 -11.94
N GLN A 286 -1.87 13.78 -11.82
CA GLN A 286 -1.71 14.68 -12.97
C GLN A 286 -0.74 14.13 -14.02
N ALA A 287 0.33 13.45 -13.61
CA ALA A 287 1.29 12.86 -14.54
C ALA A 287 0.65 11.69 -15.29
N CYS A 288 -0.16 10.89 -14.60
CA CYS A 288 -0.96 9.83 -15.21
C CYS A 288 -1.94 10.38 -16.25
N GLN A 289 -2.74 11.39 -15.89
CA GLN A 289 -3.67 12.05 -16.82
C GLN A 289 -2.95 12.66 -18.03
N SER A 290 -1.78 13.26 -17.80
CA SER A 290 -0.95 13.83 -18.88
C SER A 290 -0.43 12.74 -19.82
N PHE A 291 0.00 11.59 -19.27
CA PHE A 291 0.44 10.44 -20.04
C PHE A 291 -0.69 9.86 -20.90
N LEU A 292 -1.86 9.61 -20.30
CA LEU A 292 -3.05 9.11 -21.02
C LEU A 292 -3.48 10.08 -22.12
N THR A 293 -3.52 11.38 -21.83
CA THR A 293 -3.81 12.42 -22.84
C THR A 293 -2.78 12.43 -23.96
N GLY A 294 -1.51 12.20 -23.65
CA GLY A 294 -0.40 12.12 -24.62
C GLY A 294 -0.50 10.93 -25.58
N LEU A 295 -1.14 9.84 -25.18
CA LEU A 295 -1.47 8.69 -26.05
C LEU A 295 -2.61 9.01 -27.04
N GLY A 296 -3.31 10.13 -26.84
CA GLY A 296 -4.42 10.59 -27.67
C GLY A 296 -5.64 9.67 -27.62
N SER A 297 -6.51 9.76 -28.62
CA SER A 297 -7.72 8.93 -28.75
C SER A 297 -7.45 7.46 -29.08
N SER A 298 -6.20 7.01 -28.95
CA SER A 298 -5.83 5.61 -29.19
C SER A 298 -5.86 4.77 -27.91
N PHE A 299 -6.13 5.41 -26.76
CA PHE A 299 -6.12 4.78 -25.44
C PHE A 299 -7.38 5.20 -24.67
N ASP A 300 -8.38 4.32 -24.66
CA ASP A 300 -9.72 4.63 -24.15
C ASP A 300 -10.01 3.91 -22.83
N ALA A 301 -11.05 4.34 -22.12
CA ALA A 301 -11.57 3.55 -21.00
C ALA A 301 -12.06 2.19 -21.53
N HIS A 302 -11.83 1.13 -20.76
CA HIS A 302 -12.24 -0.21 -21.16
C HIS A 302 -13.77 -0.24 -21.41
N PRO A 303 -14.26 -0.76 -22.56
CA PRO A 303 -15.67 -0.67 -22.93
C PRO A 303 -16.59 -1.43 -21.96
N ARG A 304 -16.04 -2.44 -21.28
CA ARG A 304 -16.74 -3.25 -20.26
C ARG A 304 -16.37 -2.89 -18.82
N TYR A 305 -15.96 -1.65 -18.56
CA TYR A 305 -15.56 -1.25 -17.21
C TYR A 305 -16.67 -1.48 -16.14
N PRO A 306 -17.99 -1.32 -16.43
CA PRO A 306 -19.02 -1.57 -15.42
C PRO A 306 -19.13 -3.06 -15.06
N GLU A 307 -19.05 -3.95 -16.06
CA GLU A 307 -19.14 -5.40 -15.80
C GLU A 307 -17.89 -5.92 -15.09
N LEU A 308 -16.72 -5.40 -15.45
CA LEU A 308 -15.45 -5.80 -14.84
C LEU A 308 -15.29 -5.27 -13.41
N ASN A 309 -15.87 -4.10 -13.09
CA ASN A 309 -15.93 -3.58 -11.72
C ASN A 309 -17.14 -4.09 -10.92
N SER A 310 -18.06 -4.84 -11.51
CA SER A 310 -19.22 -5.37 -10.78
C SER A 310 -18.80 -6.40 -9.73
N PHE A 311 -19.31 -6.27 -8.51
CA PHE A 311 -19.15 -7.23 -7.40
C PHE A 311 -20.29 -8.25 -7.30
N GLU A 312 -21.21 -8.24 -8.26
CA GLU A 312 -22.32 -9.19 -8.30
C GLU A 312 -21.81 -10.62 -8.50
N LEU A 313 -22.58 -11.61 -8.03
CA LEU A 313 -22.19 -13.02 -8.07
C LEU A 313 -22.10 -13.57 -9.50
N ASP A 314 -22.74 -12.91 -10.46
CA ASP A 314 -22.70 -13.19 -11.89
C ASP A 314 -21.67 -12.33 -12.64
N SER A 315 -20.85 -11.55 -11.92
CA SER A 315 -19.72 -10.83 -12.50
C SER A 315 -18.74 -11.79 -13.17
N ILE A 316 -18.14 -11.34 -14.28
CA ILE A 316 -17.09 -12.06 -15.03
C ILE A 316 -15.92 -12.42 -14.12
N LEU A 317 -15.64 -11.60 -13.10
CA LEU A 317 -14.52 -11.81 -12.18
C LEU A 317 -14.89 -12.63 -10.93
N ALA A 318 -16.16 -13.01 -10.72
CA ALA A 318 -16.60 -13.69 -9.49
C ALA A 318 -15.81 -14.97 -9.21
N ASP A 319 -15.71 -15.87 -10.19
CA ASP A 319 -14.95 -17.12 -10.08
C ASP A 319 -13.45 -16.87 -9.87
N PHE A 320 -12.90 -15.84 -10.52
CA PHE A 320 -11.50 -15.46 -10.36
C PHE A 320 -11.21 -14.91 -8.96
N ARG A 321 -12.08 -14.04 -8.43
CA ARG A 321 -11.97 -13.51 -7.07
C ARG A 321 -11.96 -14.62 -6.04
N ASP A 322 -12.88 -15.58 -6.16
CA ASP A 322 -12.96 -16.72 -5.25
C ASP A 322 -11.74 -17.63 -5.35
N ASN A 323 -11.18 -17.80 -6.55
CA ASN A 323 -9.96 -18.57 -6.74
C ASN A 323 -8.71 -17.87 -6.18
N VAL A 324 -8.61 -16.56 -6.39
CA VAL A 324 -7.56 -15.70 -5.83
C VAL A 324 -7.61 -15.74 -4.30
N GLU A 325 -8.77 -15.50 -3.70
CA GLU A 325 -8.97 -15.51 -2.24
C GLU A 325 -8.59 -16.87 -1.64
N ARG A 326 -9.07 -17.97 -2.23
CA ARG A 326 -8.76 -19.33 -1.78
C ARG A 326 -7.27 -19.67 -1.88
N THR A 327 -6.60 -19.20 -2.92
CA THR A 327 -5.18 -19.51 -3.16
C THR A 327 -4.29 -18.69 -2.23
N ILE A 328 -4.51 -17.38 -2.15
CA ILE A 328 -3.75 -16.47 -1.28
C ILE A 328 -3.87 -16.85 0.19
N SER A 329 -5.04 -17.33 0.62
CA SER A 329 -5.28 -17.76 2.00
C SER A 329 -4.46 -19.00 2.42
N ARG A 330 -3.80 -19.70 1.48
CA ARG A 330 -2.96 -20.86 1.82
C ARG A 330 -1.62 -20.41 2.40
N ALA A 331 -1.19 -21.08 3.48
CA ALA A 331 0.04 -20.75 4.20
C ALA A 331 1.29 -20.61 3.30
N GLN A 332 1.43 -21.44 2.27
CA GLN A 332 2.56 -21.40 1.32
C GLN A 332 2.70 -20.04 0.59
N HIS A 333 1.61 -19.31 0.38
CA HIS A 333 1.66 -18.01 -0.31
C HIS A 333 1.87 -16.83 0.65
N SER A 334 1.71 -17.03 1.96
CA SER A 334 2.00 -15.98 2.95
C SER A 334 3.46 -15.51 2.88
N GLN A 335 4.41 -16.43 2.65
CA GLN A 335 5.83 -16.09 2.50
C GLN A 335 6.13 -15.32 1.21
N ASN A 336 5.42 -15.65 0.13
CA ASN A 336 5.51 -14.90 -1.13
C ASN A 336 4.96 -13.48 -0.96
N ILE A 337 3.81 -13.32 -0.29
CA ILE A 337 3.22 -12.00 -0.01
C ILE A 337 4.14 -11.17 0.89
N GLN A 338 4.74 -11.80 1.92
CA GLN A 338 5.73 -11.15 2.77
C GLN A 338 6.96 -10.72 1.97
N SER A 339 7.41 -11.53 1.00
CA SER A 339 8.53 -11.18 0.13
C SER A 339 8.18 -9.99 -0.77
N ILE A 340 6.98 -9.96 -1.36
CA ILE A 340 6.49 -8.80 -2.13
C ILE A 340 6.44 -7.55 -1.25
N TYR A 341 5.93 -7.68 -0.02
CA TYR A 341 5.88 -6.59 0.96
C TYR A 341 7.27 -6.00 1.22
N GLU A 342 8.24 -6.84 1.55
CA GLU A 342 9.61 -6.42 1.83
C GLU A 342 10.27 -5.75 0.62
N GLU A 343 10.07 -6.31 -0.58
CA GLU A 343 10.60 -5.74 -1.82
C GLU A 343 10.03 -4.36 -2.10
N LEU A 344 8.72 -4.16 -1.91
CA LEU A 344 8.08 -2.86 -2.09
C LEU A 344 8.60 -1.82 -1.07
N LEU A 345 8.90 -2.21 0.16
CA LEU A 345 9.55 -1.33 1.14
C LEU A 345 10.97 -0.94 0.71
N GLU A 346 11.72 -1.89 0.15
CA GLU A 346 13.12 -1.71 -0.26
C GLU A 346 13.27 -0.99 -1.61
N SER A 347 12.19 -0.90 -2.41
CA SER A 347 12.21 -0.28 -3.74
C SER A 347 12.80 1.13 -3.71
N PRO A 348 13.77 1.46 -4.57
CA PRO A 348 14.15 2.85 -4.79
C PRO A 348 12.94 3.65 -5.29
N ILE A 349 12.86 4.91 -4.87
CA ILE A 349 11.75 5.85 -5.11
C ILE A 349 11.34 5.96 -6.59
N ASN A 350 12.20 5.55 -7.54
CA ASN A 350 12.07 5.92 -8.95
C ASN A 350 11.67 4.78 -9.90
N ASP A 351 11.46 3.55 -9.44
CA ASP A 351 11.20 2.41 -10.34
C ASP A 351 9.70 2.09 -10.52
N THR A 352 8.87 2.37 -9.52
CA THR A 352 7.41 2.11 -9.53
C THR A 352 6.62 3.41 -9.55
N GLY A 353 7.03 4.31 -10.46
CA GLY A 353 6.89 5.76 -10.31
C GLY A 353 5.51 6.39 -10.16
N ASN A 354 4.39 5.66 -10.06
CA ASN A 354 3.08 6.24 -9.73
C ASN A 354 2.20 5.44 -8.75
N LEU A 355 2.61 4.28 -8.22
CA LEU A 355 1.81 3.55 -7.21
C LEU A 355 1.82 4.20 -5.82
N CYS A 356 1.95 5.53 -5.74
CA CYS A 356 2.11 6.30 -4.50
C CYS A 356 3.31 5.86 -3.61
N PHE A 357 4.17 4.92 -4.04
CA PHE A 357 5.35 4.50 -3.26
C PHE A 357 6.49 5.52 -3.26
N VAL A 358 6.35 6.60 -4.04
CA VAL A 358 7.24 7.76 -4.09
C VAL A 358 6.98 8.66 -2.89
N THR A 359 7.34 8.19 -1.70
CA THR A 359 7.11 8.91 -0.44
C THR A 359 8.39 9.61 0.02
N LYS A 360 8.23 10.73 0.74
CA LYS A 360 9.37 11.51 1.24
C LYS A 360 9.96 10.92 2.53
N SER A 361 9.25 9.99 3.17
CA SER A 361 9.65 9.38 4.44
C SER A 361 9.44 7.87 4.48
N ALA A 362 10.24 7.19 5.29
CA ALA A 362 10.11 5.75 5.53
C ALA A 362 8.75 5.37 6.14
N ILE A 363 8.19 6.21 7.01
CA ILE A 363 6.90 5.97 7.68
C ILE A 363 5.77 6.03 6.65
N GLU A 364 5.77 7.08 5.83
CA GLU A 364 4.79 7.22 4.74
C GLU A 364 4.92 6.08 3.73
N ARG A 365 6.15 5.62 3.43
CA ARG A 365 6.35 4.43 2.59
C ARG A 365 5.69 3.20 3.19
N ALA A 366 5.99 2.92 4.46
CA ALA A 366 5.46 1.75 5.14
C ALA A 366 3.92 1.78 5.16
N ASP A 367 3.33 2.95 5.41
CA ASP A 367 1.89 3.15 5.34
C ASP A 367 1.31 2.84 3.96
N VAL A 368 1.91 3.37 2.88
CA VAL A 368 1.45 3.10 1.51
C VAL A 368 1.58 1.62 1.15
N VAL A 369 2.71 0.98 1.48
CA VAL A 369 2.94 -0.45 1.19
C VAL A 369 2.00 -1.34 2.02
N ASN A 370 1.78 -1.03 3.30
CA ASN A 370 0.81 -1.74 4.15
C ASN A 370 -0.59 -1.68 3.54
N LYS A 371 -1.02 -0.48 3.12
CA LYS A 371 -2.33 -0.29 2.47
C LYS A 371 -2.44 -1.07 1.17
N PHE A 372 -1.40 -1.04 0.33
CA PHE A 372 -1.37 -1.80 -0.92
C PHE A 372 -1.50 -3.31 -0.66
N ILE A 373 -0.67 -3.88 0.21
CA ILE A 373 -0.74 -5.32 0.52
C ILE A 373 -2.10 -5.70 1.10
N ALA A 374 -2.64 -4.90 2.00
CA ALA A 374 -3.95 -5.14 2.57
C ALA A 374 -5.06 -5.14 1.51
N ARG A 375 -5.08 -4.13 0.64
CA ARG A 375 -6.11 -4.02 -0.40
C ARG A 375 -6.00 -5.10 -1.47
N VAL A 376 -4.79 -5.53 -1.80
CA VAL A 376 -4.54 -6.50 -2.88
C VAL A 376 -4.68 -7.94 -2.42
N PHE A 377 -4.25 -8.27 -1.19
CA PHE A 377 -4.13 -9.67 -0.75
C PHE A 377 -5.11 -10.07 0.38
N LEU A 378 -5.76 -9.13 1.07
CA LEU A 378 -6.59 -9.45 2.24
C LEU A 378 -8.11 -9.25 2.03
N ARG A 379 -8.60 -9.22 0.78
CA ARG A 379 -10.02 -9.07 0.34
C ARG A 379 -10.97 -8.66 1.47
N GLY A 380 -11.12 -7.37 1.71
CA GLY A 380 -11.99 -6.89 2.78
C GLY A 380 -13.46 -6.93 2.37
N ARG A 381 -14.24 -7.95 2.78
CA ARG A 381 -15.71 -7.92 2.63
C ARG A 381 -16.37 -7.19 3.82
N ILE A 382 -17.36 -6.36 3.52
CA ILE A 382 -18.07 -5.49 4.50
C ILE A 382 -18.74 -6.30 5.65
N GLN A 383 -19.06 -7.58 5.43
CA GLN A 383 -19.85 -8.42 6.35
C GLN A 383 -19.01 -9.22 7.38
N ASP A 384 -17.72 -9.37 7.13
CA ASP A 384 -16.67 -10.00 7.96
C ASP A 384 -15.99 -8.96 8.87
N GLY A 385 -16.52 -7.73 8.89
CA GLY A 385 -16.06 -6.67 9.76
C GLY A 385 -14.83 -5.94 9.24
N THR A 386 -14.43 -6.12 7.97
CA THR A 386 -13.26 -5.46 7.35
C THR A 386 -13.49 -4.00 6.95
N SER A 387 -14.44 -3.34 7.62
CA SER A 387 -14.21 -2.04 8.29
C SER A 387 -12.97 -1.99 9.22
N ARG A 388 -12.20 -3.08 9.29
CA ARG A 388 -11.02 -3.33 10.14
C ARG A 388 -9.88 -3.98 9.34
N LEU A 389 -9.03 -3.15 8.78
CA LEU A 389 -7.76 -2.94 9.48
C LEU A 389 -7.87 -1.55 10.07
N THR A 390 -8.29 -1.46 11.34
CA THR A 390 -7.88 -0.28 12.09
C THR A 390 -6.36 -0.28 12.01
N PHE A 391 -5.76 0.89 11.81
CA PHE A 391 -4.30 1.09 11.68
C PHE A 391 -3.48 0.38 12.79
N ASN A 392 -4.13 -0.08 13.86
CA ASN A 392 -3.55 -0.70 15.05
C ASN A 392 -3.80 -2.21 15.22
N SER A 393 -4.58 -2.90 14.37
CA SER A 393 -4.81 -4.34 14.52
C SER A 393 -4.04 -5.11 13.44
N GLN A 394 -2.81 -5.51 13.79
CA GLN A 394 -1.79 -6.11 12.93
C GLN A 394 -1.23 -5.14 11.87
N GLU A 395 -0.42 -4.16 12.30
CA GLU A 395 0.72 -3.79 11.47
C GLU A 395 1.46 -5.10 11.15
N LEU A 396 1.62 -5.42 9.85
CA LEU A 396 2.58 -6.43 9.45
C LEU A 396 3.89 -6.01 10.08
N GLN A 397 4.39 -6.81 11.03
CA GLN A 397 5.61 -6.46 11.74
C GLN A 397 6.70 -6.24 10.70
N ILE A 398 7.14 -4.99 10.56
CA ILE A 398 8.25 -4.65 9.68
C ILE A 398 9.46 -5.36 10.29
N PRO A 399 10.05 -6.34 9.60
CA PRO A 399 11.17 -7.07 10.17
C PRO A 399 12.30 -6.07 10.47
N GLU A 400 12.99 -6.25 11.61
CA GLU A 400 14.03 -5.31 12.07
C GLU A 400 15.12 -5.07 11.00
N ARG A 401 15.40 -6.08 10.17
CA ARG A 401 16.28 -5.99 9.00
C ARG A 401 15.84 -4.91 7.99
N VAL A 402 14.53 -4.77 7.77
CA VAL A 402 13.94 -3.79 6.85
C VAL A 402 13.99 -2.40 7.48
N HIS A 403 13.72 -2.28 8.78
CA HIS A 403 13.90 -1.00 9.51
C HIS A 403 15.33 -0.45 9.38
N LYS A 404 16.35 -1.31 9.56
CA LYS A 404 17.76 -0.91 9.42
C LYS A 404 18.11 -0.46 8.01
N ARG A 405 17.56 -1.14 6.99
CA ARG A 405 17.75 -0.79 5.57
C ARG A 405 17.03 0.51 5.19
N LEU A 406 15.78 0.68 5.60
CA LEU A 406 15.01 1.92 5.42
C LEU A 406 15.74 3.12 6.05
N GLY A 407 16.26 2.95 7.27
CA GLY A 407 17.08 3.98 7.93
C GLY A 407 18.32 4.37 7.11
N THR A 408 18.92 3.43 6.37
CA THR A 408 20.07 3.69 5.50
C THR A 408 19.67 4.42 4.21
N ILE A 409 18.54 4.04 3.61
CA ILE A 409 18.02 4.64 2.36
C ILE A 409 17.62 6.10 2.60
N PHE A 410 16.89 6.37 3.69
CA PHE A 410 16.37 7.70 3.99
C PHE A 410 17.36 8.57 4.80
N GLY A 411 18.28 7.97 5.55
CA GLY A 411 19.25 8.69 6.38
C GLY A 411 20.42 9.33 5.61
N LYS A 412 20.68 8.89 4.37
CA LYS A 412 21.82 9.38 3.57
C LYS A 412 21.71 10.83 3.09
N ASN A 413 20.51 11.43 3.12
CA ASN A 413 20.27 12.80 2.67
C ASN A 413 20.22 13.84 3.82
N ALA A 414 20.30 13.40 5.08
CA ALA A 414 20.48 14.31 6.21
C ALA A 414 21.97 14.67 6.30
N GLY A 415 22.34 15.81 5.71
CA GLY A 415 23.71 16.29 5.58
C GLY A 415 24.50 16.23 6.89
N SER A 416 25.73 15.72 6.79
CA SER A 416 26.72 15.78 7.86
C SER A 416 27.19 17.23 8.05
N THR A 417 26.45 18.03 8.82
CA THR A 417 27.03 19.18 9.50
C THR A 417 27.86 18.64 10.67
N LYS A 418 29.17 18.54 10.47
CA LYS A 418 30.15 18.33 11.55
C LYS A 418 30.14 19.56 12.45
N ASP A 419 29.27 19.59 13.45
CA ASP A 419 29.43 20.50 14.58
C ASP A 419 30.19 19.80 15.70
N THR A 420 31.31 20.42 16.04
CA THR A 420 32.29 19.96 17.02
C THR A 420 31.93 20.60 18.35
N THR A 421 31.16 19.92 19.20
CA THR A 421 31.05 20.30 20.61
C THR A 421 31.11 19.07 21.52
N ASN A 422 32.27 18.90 22.13
CA ASN A 422 32.49 18.08 23.30
C ASN A 422 31.58 18.55 24.44
N ALA A 423 30.49 17.85 24.70
CA ALA A 423 29.73 17.97 25.95
C ALA A 423 29.55 16.57 26.57
N LYS A 424 30.11 16.43 27.76
CA LYS A 424 30.12 15.23 28.61
C LYS A 424 28.69 14.82 28.96
N PRO A 425 28.28 13.54 28.79
CA PRO A 425 26.93 13.11 29.10
C PRO A 425 26.67 13.15 30.61
N LYS A 426 25.58 13.81 31.00
CA LYS A 426 25.05 13.85 32.37
C LYS A 426 24.25 12.55 32.61
N PRO A 427 24.42 11.87 33.75
CA PRO A 427 23.80 10.56 33.96
C PRO A 427 22.28 10.66 34.00
N ALA A 428 21.64 9.71 33.31
CA ALA A 428 20.20 9.53 33.26
C ALA A 428 19.65 9.22 34.66
N ILE A 429 18.68 10.01 35.10
CA ILE A 429 17.88 9.74 36.28
C ILE A 429 16.86 8.67 35.88
N ASN A 430 16.99 7.48 36.48
CA ASN A 430 15.97 6.45 36.44
C ASN A 430 14.69 7.00 37.10
N GLN A 431 13.68 7.33 36.29
CA GLN A 431 12.33 7.56 36.78
C GLN A 431 11.61 6.22 36.89
N GLU A 432 11.44 5.82 38.14
CA GLU A 432 10.62 4.71 38.61
C GLU A 432 9.15 4.94 38.19
N VAL A 433 8.62 4.03 37.37
CA VAL A 433 7.23 4.06 36.90
C VAL A 433 6.31 3.66 38.06
N ARG A 434 5.72 4.64 38.75
CA ARG A 434 4.59 4.41 39.66
C ARG A 434 3.28 4.30 38.89
N PRO A 435 2.35 3.40 39.27
CA PRO A 435 1.02 3.32 38.67
C PRO A 435 0.23 4.59 39.02
N LEU A 436 -0.02 5.44 38.04
CA LEU A 436 -0.71 6.72 38.21
C LEU A 436 -2.23 6.53 38.03
N ASN A 437 -2.93 6.15 39.10
CA ASN A 437 -4.39 6.04 39.14
C ASN A 437 -5.12 7.38 39.41
N SER A 438 -4.44 8.51 39.28
CA SER A 438 -5.09 9.83 39.36
C SER A 438 -5.49 10.28 37.94
N PRO A 439 -6.77 10.66 37.69
CA PRO A 439 -7.19 11.18 36.40
C PRO A 439 -6.30 12.36 36.02
N SER A 440 -5.64 12.26 34.86
CA SER A 440 -4.69 13.25 34.38
C SER A 440 -5.45 14.53 34.02
N THR A 441 -5.52 15.48 34.93
CA THR A 441 -6.19 16.76 34.67
C THR A 441 -5.37 17.58 33.69
N PHE A 442 -6.01 18.08 32.63
CA PHE A 442 -5.36 18.99 31.69
C PHE A 442 -5.07 20.32 32.38
N ALA A 443 -3.80 20.63 32.63
CA ALA A 443 -3.40 21.91 33.19
C ALA A 443 -3.45 23.00 32.10
N HIS A 444 -4.23 24.05 32.37
CA HIS A 444 -4.32 25.23 31.51
C HIS A 444 -3.21 26.21 31.88
N HIS A 445 -2.20 26.31 31.03
CA HIS A 445 -1.12 27.27 31.21
C HIS A 445 -1.39 28.54 30.40
N PRO A 446 -1.42 29.74 31.01
CA PRO A 446 -1.49 30.99 30.26
C PRO A 446 -0.34 31.07 29.25
N GLY A 447 -0.63 31.54 28.03
CA GLY A 447 0.39 31.61 26.99
C GLY A 447 -0.12 31.35 25.58
N ARG A 448 0.84 31.12 24.68
CA ARG A 448 0.63 30.90 23.25
C ARG A 448 1.12 29.51 22.88
N TRP A 449 0.18 28.63 22.56
CA TRP A 449 0.42 27.21 22.41
C TRP A 449 -0.01 26.74 21.03
N TYR A 450 0.77 25.88 20.39
CA TYR A 450 0.28 25.09 19.27
C TYR A 450 -0.07 23.67 19.73
N ILE A 451 -1.07 23.09 19.07
CA ILE A 451 -1.49 21.70 19.26
C ILE A 451 -1.61 21.08 17.88
N ALA A 452 -0.85 20.01 17.64
CA ALA A 452 -0.92 19.23 16.41
C ALA A 452 -1.74 17.94 16.67
N PRO A 453 -3.03 17.90 16.28
CA PRO A 453 -3.82 16.69 16.44
C PRO A 453 -3.27 15.59 15.53
N GLN A 454 -3.09 14.38 16.07
CA GLN A 454 -2.65 13.22 15.27
C GLN A 454 -3.72 12.78 14.26
N ILE A 455 -4.99 13.07 14.55
CA ILE A 455 -6.13 12.76 13.70
C ILE A 455 -6.84 14.06 13.35
N ASP A 456 -6.90 14.39 12.07
CA ASP A 456 -7.53 15.62 11.57
C ASP A 456 -9.00 15.77 12.00
N SER A 457 -9.73 14.66 12.18
CA SER A 457 -11.11 14.66 12.69
C SER A 457 -11.24 15.13 14.13
N ASP A 458 -10.15 15.13 14.91
CA ASP A 458 -10.16 15.55 16.31
C ASP A 458 -10.12 17.06 16.49
N VAL A 459 -9.97 17.84 15.41
CA VAL A 459 -9.92 19.30 15.50
C VAL A 459 -11.22 19.89 16.06
N ILE A 460 -12.39 19.46 15.59
CA ILE A 460 -13.67 19.98 16.10
C ILE A 460 -13.91 19.55 17.57
N PRO A 461 -13.74 18.26 17.95
CA PRO A 461 -13.77 17.84 19.35
C PRO A 461 -12.81 18.62 20.25
N LEU A 462 -11.60 18.92 19.75
CA LEU A 462 -10.60 19.69 20.48
C LEU A 462 -11.02 21.15 20.67
N ILE A 463 -11.54 21.81 19.63
CA ILE A 463 -12.07 23.18 19.75
C ILE A 463 -13.20 23.22 20.78
N CYS A 464 -14.11 22.25 20.75
CA CYS A 464 -15.22 22.19 21.72
C CYS A 464 -14.73 21.94 23.14
N TYR A 465 -13.73 21.07 23.30
CA TYR A 465 -13.09 20.81 24.58
C TYR A 465 -12.44 22.07 25.14
N LEU A 466 -11.56 22.72 24.37
CA LEU A 466 -10.91 23.96 24.77
C LEU A 466 -11.94 25.07 25.05
N ALA A 467 -12.97 25.19 24.22
CA ALA A 467 -14.04 26.14 24.44
C ALA A 467 -14.75 25.88 25.77
N ASN A 468 -15.03 24.61 26.12
CA ASN A 468 -15.67 24.25 27.39
C ASN A 468 -14.82 24.61 28.61
N GLU A 469 -13.51 24.42 28.50
CA GLU A 469 -12.55 24.73 29.56
C GLU A 469 -12.33 26.25 29.74
N HIS A 470 -12.62 27.04 28.71
CA HIS A 470 -12.43 28.50 28.68
C HIS A 470 -13.78 29.20 28.48
N PRO A 471 -14.49 29.55 29.56
CA PRO A 471 -15.91 29.95 29.53
C PRO A 471 -16.24 30.98 28.45
N LYS A 472 -15.36 31.93 28.20
CA LYS A 472 -15.46 32.90 27.12
C LYS A 472 -14.36 32.67 26.09
N SER A 473 -14.71 32.08 24.95
CA SER A 473 -13.75 31.71 23.91
C SER A 473 -14.07 32.33 22.55
N VAL A 474 -13.02 32.71 21.81
CA VAL A 474 -13.12 33.13 20.41
C VAL A 474 -12.42 32.10 19.54
N CYS A 475 -13.11 31.52 18.56
CA CYS A 475 -12.52 30.61 17.59
C CYS A 475 -12.45 31.25 16.19
N VAL A 476 -11.25 31.33 15.63
CA VAL A 476 -10.99 31.83 14.29
C VAL A 476 -10.81 30.64 13.34
N ILE A 477 -11.70 30.51 12.37
CA ILE A 477 -11.66 29.46 11.34
C ILE A 477 -10.80 29.98 10.18
N SER A 478 -9.50 29.80 10.30
CA SER A 478 -8.47 30.43 9.47
C SER A 478 -8.64 30.19 7.96
N HIS A 479 -9.21 29.05 7.60
CA HIS A 479 -9.39 28.62 6.22
C HIS A 479 -10.75 28.98 5.61
N SER A 480 -11.60 29.76 6.31
CA SER A 480 -12.95 30.06 5.85
C SER A 480 -13.20 31.56 5.65
N GLN A 481 -13.93 31.88 4.57
CA GLN A 481 -14.45 33.23 4.31
C GLN A 481 -15.69 33.56 5.15
N SER A 482 -16.29 32.58 5.82
CA SER A 482 -17.49 32.73 6.65
C SER A 482 -17.52 31.68 7.74
N ALA A 483 -17.65 32.09 9.00
CA ALA A 483 -17.86 31.15 10.10
C ALA A 483 -19.32 30.68 10.20
N PHE A 484 -20.26 31.41 9.59
CA PHE A 484 -21.70 31.11 9.65
C PHE A 484 -22.07 29.63 9.42
N PRO A 485 -21.56 28.92 8.40
CA PRO A 485 -21.94 27.53 8.13
C PRO A 485 -21.49 26.54 9.22
N TYR A 486 -20.47 26.90 10.01
CA TYR A 486 -19.98 26.10 11.13
C TYR A 486 -20.83 26.32 12.39
N GLY A 487 -21.61 27.39 12.44
CA GLY A 487 -22.42 27.75 13.60
C GLY A 487 -23.41 26.68 14.00
N ASP A 488 -24.12 26.07 13.04
CA ASP A 488 -25.08 24.98 13.35
C ASP A 488 -24.40 23.75 13.93
N LEU A 489 -23.16 23.46 13.49
CA LEU A 489 -22.38 22.36 14.05
C LEU A 489 -22.02 22.68 15.50
N PHE A 490 -21.37 23.82 15.73
CA PHE A 490 -20.92 24.20 17.07
C PHE A 490 -22.08 24.40 18.03
N ASP A 491 -23.24 24.94 17.61
CA ASP A 491 -24.42 25.06 18.48
C ASP A 491 -24.94 23.69 18.96
N ARG A 492 -24.74 22.63 18.18
CA ARG A 492 -25.15 21.27 18.58
C ARG A 492 -24.15 20.60 19.53
N VAL A 493 -22.85 20.93 19.41
CA VAL A 493 -21.78 20.18 20.10
C VAL A 493 -21.18 20.95 21.27
N SER A 494 -21.23 22.28 21.23
CA SER A 494 -20.76 23.18 22.27
C SER A 494 -21.69 23.13 23.49
N THR A 495 -21.12 23.32 24.66
CA THR A 495 -21.87 23.55 25.91
C THR A 495 -22.31 25.00 26.06
N TYR A 496 -21.69 25.92 25.32
CA TYR A 496 -21.96 27.35 25.38
C TYR A 496 -22.67 27.87 24.13
N ASP A 497 -23.42 28.95 24.31
CA ASP A 497 -24.05 29.73 23.24
C ASP A 497 -23.02 30.13 22.17
N VAL A 498 -23.31 29.82 20.90
CA VAL A 498 -22.41 30.15 19.80
C VAL A 498 -22.84 31.44 19.12
N THR A 499 -21.96 32.43 19.18
CA THR A 499 -22.10 33.66 18.40
C THR A 499 -21.45 33.48 17.03
N ARG A 500 -22.26 33.52 15.97
CA ARG A 500 -21.83 33.27 14.60
C ARG A 500 -21.52 34.58 13.86
N THR A 501 -20.48 34.59 13.02
CA THR A 501 -20.20 35.72 12.13
C THR A 501 -20.48 35.39 10.66
N GLY A 502 -21.10 36.36 9.97
CA GLY A 502 -21.31 36.31 8.53
C GLY A 502 -20.11 36.79 7.73
N LYS A 503 -20.34 37.01 6.42
CA LYS A 503 -19.33 37.49 5.47
C LYS A 503 -19.09 39.01 5.53
N SER A 504 -19.98 39.78 6.13
CA SER A 504 -19.86 41.25 6.17
C SER A 504 -19.10 41.70 7.42
N LEU A 505 -18.25 42.73 7.27
CA LEU A 505 -17.52 43.33 8.41
C LEU A 505 -18.48 43.77 9.52
N ARG A 506 -19.62 44.38 9.15
CA ARG A 506 -20.68 44.80 10.09
C ARG A 506 -21.24 43.63 10.90
N SER A 507 -21.39 42.46 10.30
CA SER A 507 -21.84 41.25 11.00
C SER A 507 -20.80 40.80 12.03
N THR A 508 -19.51 40.82 11.66
CA THR A 508 -18.41 40.53 12.57
C THR A 508 -18.35 41.52 13.74
N GLU A 509 -18.47 42.83 13.47
CA GLU A 509 -18.47 43.86 14.51
C GLU A 509 -19.65 43.73 15.47
N THR A 510 -20.85 43.47 14.94
CA THR A 510 -22.06 43.28 15.75
C THR A 510 -21.93 42.05 16.65
N ALA A 511 -21.43 40.95 16.11
CA ALA A 511 -21.17 39.73 16.86
C ALA A 511 -20.11 39.94 17.95
N LEU A 512 -18.99 40.60 17.64
CA LEU A 512 -17.94 40.89 18.60
C LEU A 512 -18.41 41.86 19.69
N ALA A 513 -19.23 42.86 19.35
CA ALA A 513 -19.83 43.77 20.32
C ALA A 513 -20.78 43.02 21.27
N ARG A 514 -21.64 42.14 20.73
CA ARG A 514 -22.53 41.28 21.53
C ARG A 514 -21.75 40.36 22.45
N PHE A 515 -20.69 39.73 21.93
CA PHE A 515 -19.83 38.83 22.69
C PHE A 515 -19.03 39.56 23.77
N SER A 516 -18.55 40.77 23.48
CA SER A 516 -17.79 41.59 24.42
C SER A 516 -18.66 42.26 25.49
N GLY A 517 -19.98 42.28 25.31
CA GLY A 517 -20.93 42.79 26.30
C GLY A 517 -20.72 42.15 27.68
N THR A 518 -20.77 42.97 28.72
CA THR A 518 -20.53 42.56 30.12
C THR A 518 -21.55 41.55 30.64
N SER A 519 -22.71 41.43 29.99
CA SER A 519 -23.75 40.46 30.32
C SER A 519 -23.38 39.02 29.94
N LEU A 520 -22.49 38.82 28.97
CA LEU A 520 -22.12 37.49 28.48
C LEU A 520 -20.90 36.97 29.24
N LYS A 521 -21.14 36.13 30.25
CA LYS A 521 -20.09 35.48 31.06
C LYS A 521 -19.48 34.26 30.37
N THR A 522 -20.28 33.55 29.56
CA THR A 522 -19.86 32.36 28.83
C THR A 522 -20.31 32.46 27.38
N GLY A 523 -19.59 31.81 26.46
CA GLY A 523 -19.92 31.81 25.04
C GLY A 523 -18.75 31.41 24.15
N LEU A 524 -19.07 30.91 22.96
CA LEU A 524 -18.12 30.66 21.88
C LEU A 524 -18.41 31.59 20.70
N CYS A 525 -17.48 32.50 20.37
CA CYS A 525 -17.61 33.36 19.19
C CYS A 525 -16.84 32.78 18.01
N LEU A 526 -17.52 32.47 16.91
CA LEU A 526 -16.89 31.98 15.69
C LEU A 526 -16.60 33.12 14.72
N LEU A 527 -15.33 33.27 14.36
CA LEU A 527 -14.81 34.26 13.43
C LEU A 527 -14.28 33.60 12.17
N ARG A 528 -14.42 34.29 11.04
CA ARG A 528 -13.75 33.92 9.78
C ARG A 528 -12.26 34.27 9.85
N GLY A 529 -11.45 33.55 9.07
CA GLY A 529 -9.99 33.71 9.07
C GLY A 529 -9.42 34.87 8.26
N HIS A 530 -10.18 35.44 7.34
CA HIS A 530 -9.69 36.45 6.40
C HIS A 530 -10.50 37.74 6.49
N SER A 531 -9.82 38.88 6.68
CA SER A 531 -10.48 40.17 6.89
C SER A 531 -10.75 40.97 5.61
N GLY A 532 -10.08 40.64 4.50
CA GLY A 532 -10.20 41.40 3.26
C GLY A 532 -9.67 42.84 3.39
N GLY A 533 -8.70 43.08 4.28
CA GLY A 533 -7.92 44.32 4.34
C GLY A 533 -8.34 45.37 5.38
N ASN A 534 -9.51 45.24 6.02
CA ASN A 534 -9.95 46.18 7.06
C ASN A 534 -10.23 45.44 8.38
N ASN A 535 -9.32 45.59 9.34
CA ASN A 535 -9.54 45.08 10.69
C ASN A 535 -10.64 45.91 11.39
N PRO A 536 -11.61 45.28 12.08
CA PRO A 536 -12.67 45.97 12.76
C PRO A 536 -12.06 46.68 13.96
N THR A 537 -12.38 47.95 14.14
CA THR A 537 -11.90 48.72 15.29
C THR A 537 -12.32 48.08 16.61
N THR A 538 -13.47 47.41 16.62
CA THR A 538 -14.03 46.67 17.76
C THR A 538 -13.18 45.47 18.19
N SER A 539 -12.36 44.90 17.29
CA SER A 539 -11.56 43.70 17.61
C SER A 539 -10.53 43.93 18.73
N ARG A 540 -10.05 45.17 18.91
CA ARG A 540 -9.12 45.56 19.98
C ARG A 540 -9.74 45.56 21.38
N HIS A 541 -11.07 45.60 21.46
CA HIS A 541 -11.80 45.67 22.72
C HIS A 541 -12.33 44.31 23.19
N VAL A 542 -12.23 43.28 22.35
CA VAL A 542 -12.69 41.94 22.69
C VAL A 542 -11.78 41.34 23.75
N LYS A 543 -12.32 41.01 24.93
CA LYS A 543 -11.61 40.25 25.96
C LYS A 543 -12.28 38.90 26.15
N ALA A 544 -11.49 37.84 26.18
CA ALA A 544 -11.95 36.47 26.37
C ALA A 544 -10.87 35.64 27.10
N ASP A 545 -11.24 34.47 27.61
CA ASP A 545 -10.32 33.57 28.29
C ASP A 545 -9.37 32.91 27.30
N ALA A 546 -9.88 32.53 26.11
CA ALA A 546 -9.11 31.89 25.06
C ALA A 546 -9.40 32.44 23.66
N LEU A 547 -8.34 32.44 22.83
CA LEU A 547 -8.38 32.62 21.39
C LEU A 547 -7.89 31.32 20.72
N ILE A 548 -8.71 30.69 19.89
CA ILE A 548 -8.44 29.40 19.26
C ILE A 548 -8.38 29.58 17.75
N TYR A 549 -7.25 29.30 17.14
CA TYR A 549 -7.09 29.26 15.69
C TYR A 549 -7.27 27.84 15.17
N TRP A 550 -8.19 27.68 14.22
CA TRP A 550 -8.34 26.45 13.46
C TRP A 550 -7.64 26.58 12.10
N GLY A 551 -6.42 26.05 12.05
CA GLY A 551 -5.49 26.17 10.92
C GLY A 551 -4.65 27.43 11.00
N LEU A 552 -3.67 27.55 10.10
CA LEU A 552 -2.79 28.70 10.00
C LEU A 552 -3.57 29.96 9.60
N PRO A 553 -3.60 31.00 10.45
CA PRO A 553 -4.27 32.24 10.09
C PRO A 553 -3.56 32.90 8.89
N ALA A 554 -4.27 33.78 8.19
CA ALA A 554 -3.65 34.67 7.21
C ALA A 554 -2.95 35.84 7.93
N GLN A 555 -1.90 36.42 7.34
CA GLN A 555 -1.27 37.63 7.92
C GLN A 555 -2.27 38.79 8.12
N ASP A 556 -3.33 38.82 7.32
CA ASP A 556 -4.44 39.78 7.41
C ASP A 556 -5.66 39.24 8.18
N SER A 557 -5.49 38.14 8.93
CA SER A 557 -6.55 37.57 9.75
C SER A 557 -7.00 38.56 10.81
N PHE A 558 -8.30 38.52 11.09
CA PHE A 558 -8.82 39.10 12.32
C PHE A 558 -8.03 38.52 13.50
N LEU A 559 -7.56 39.42 14.37
CA LEU A 559 -6.81 39.08 15.58
C LEU A 559 -5.46 38.40 15.37
N TRP A 560 -4.81 38.50 14.20
CA TRP A 560 -3.50 37.88 13.93
C TRP A 560 -2.58 37.89 15.16
N PRO A 561 -1.86 36.80 15.52
CA PRO A 561 -1.20 36.68 16.82
C PRO A 561 -0.29 37.86 17.22
N SER A 562 0.40 38.52 16.28
CA SER A 562 1.22 39.70 16.61
C SER A 562 0.40 40.98 16.86
N GLN A 563 -0.87 41.02 16.44
CA GLN A 563 -1.81 42.13 16.66
C GLN A 563 -2.64 41.97 17.95
N VAL A 564 -2.64 40.78 18.56
CA VAL A 564 -3.30 40.54 19.84
C VAL A 564 -2.54 41.25 20.95
N ALA A 565 -3.19 42.22 21.58
CA ALA A 565 -2.61 42.95 22.70
C ALA A 565 -2.41 42.04 23.93
N GLN A 566 -1.36 42.31 24.71
CA GLN A 566 -1.14 41.60 25.96
C GLN A 566 -2.34 41.80 26.91
N GLY A 567 -2.83 40.70 27.49
CA GLY A 567 -4.01 40.72 28.39
C GLY A 567 -5.36 40.77 27.68
N GLN A 568 -5.39 40.70 26.34
CA GLN A 568 -6.63 40.55 25.59
C GLN A 568 -7.21 39.13 25.73
N PHE A 569 -6.32 38.13 25.71
CA PHE A 569 -6.64 36.72 25.93
C PHE A 569 -5.61 36.12 26.89
N THR A 570 -6.07 35.26 27.80
CA THR A 570 -5.18 34.54 28.73
C THR A 570 -4.50 33.37 28.02
N HIS A 571 -5.22 32.72 27.11
CA HIS A 571 -4.75 31.57 26.34
C HIS A 571 -4.90 31.83 24.84
N VAL A 572 -3.88 31.50 24.06
CA VAL A 572 -3.95 31.50 22.60
C VAL A 572 -3.53 30.14 22.09
N TYR A 573 -4.44 29.43 21.42
CA TYR A 573 -4.21 28.11 20.87
C TYR A 573 -4.15 28.17 19.35
N LEU A 574 -3.16 27.52 18.77
CA LEU A 574 -3.02 27.31 17.33
C LEU A 574 -3.16 25.82 17.02
N ILE A 575 -4.30 25.41 16.48
CA ILE A 575 -4.59 24.02 16.12
C ILE A 575 -4.26 23.82 14.65
N VAL A 576 -3.24 23.01 14.36
CA VAL A 576 -2.65 22.89 13.02
C VAL A 576 -2.37 21.42 12.70
N PRO A 577 -2.71 20.94 11.49
CA PRO A 577 -2.38 19.57 11.10
C PRO A 577 -0.85 19.33 11.15
N PRO A 578 -0.39 18.10 11.48
CA PRO A 578 1.04 17.79 11.55
C PRO A 578 1.82 18.16 10.28
N GLY A 579 1.22 18.00 9.10
CA GLY A 579 1.83 18.38 7.82
C GLY A 579 2.13 19.88 7.67
N GLN A 580 1.44 20.74 8.42
CA GLN A 580 1.65 22.20 8.39
C GLN A 580 2.67 22.69 9.42
N MET A 581 3.23 21.81 10.27
CA MET A 581 4.17 22.20 11.32
C MET A 581 5.43 22.94 10.82
N PRO A 582 6.06 22.56 9.69
CA PRO A 582 7.20 23.34 9.16
C PRO A 582 6.83 24.79 8.85
N THR A 583 5.61 25.02 8.36
CA THR A 583 5.07 26.35 8.04
C THR A 583 4.72 27.14 9.30
N VAL A 584 4.27 26.46 10.37
CA VAL A 584 4.05 27.09 11.67
C VAL A 584 5.35 27.68 12.18
N THR A 585 6.42 26.87 12.23
CA THR A 585 7.73 27.30 12.71
C THR A 585 8.28 28.49 11.91
N SER A 586 8.06 28.51 10.59
CA SER A 586 8.52 29.63 9.74
C SER A 586 7.68 30.90 9.92
N LEU A 587 6.35 30.79 10.05
CA LEU A 587 5.45 31.95 10.15
C LEU A 587 5.40 32.55 11.56
N THR A 588 5.45 31.71 12.59
CA THR A 588 5.31 32.17 13.98
C THR A 588 6.64 32.33 14.70
N GLY A 589 7.74 31.82 14.14
CA GLY A 589 9.01 31.74 14.84
C GLY A 589 8.85 31.01 16.18
N SER A 590 9.43 31.55 17.24
CA SER A 590 9.32 31.03 18.62
C SER A 590 8.10 31.56 19.40
N ALA A 591 7.16 32.27 18.74
CA ALA A 591 6.03 32.90 19.42
C ALA A 591 4.98 31.91 19.94
N PHE A 592 4.99 30.67 19.42
CA PHE A 592 4.16 29.57 19.89
C PHE A 592 5.05 28.41 20.30
N GLN A 593 4.72 27.79 21.42
CA GLN A 593 5.37 26.56 21.90
C GLN A 593 4.39 25.40 21.84
N GLU A 594 4.88 24.17 21.78
CA GLU A 594 3.98 23.03 21.88
C GLU A 594 3.29 23.03 23.24
N HIS A 595 1.98 22.78 23.26
CA HIS A 595 1.29 22.62 24.52
C HIS A 595 1.88 21.42 25.29
N PRO A 596 2.28 21.55 26.57
CA PRO A 596 2.93 20.47 27.32
C PRO A 596 2.07 19.20 27.43
N ASN A 597 0.75 19.38 27.36
CA ASN A 597 -0.24 18.30 27.39
C ASN A 597 -0.78 17.90 26.01
N SER A 598 -0.08 18.22 24.91
CA SER A 598 -0.52 17.88 23.53
C SER A 598 -0.74 16.36 23.36
N VAL A 599 0.13 15.54 23.96
CA VAL A 599 0.05 14.08 23.93
C VAL A 599 -1.24 13.55 24.58
N LEU A 600 -1.67 14.15 25.71
CA LEU A 600 -2.91 13.75 26.40
C LEU A 600 -4.15 14.05 25.56
N LEU A 601 -4.15 15.16 24.82
CA LEU A 601 -5.23 15.51 23.91
C LEU A 601 -5.30 14.57 22.69
N ASN A 602 -4.16 14.01 22.29
CA ASN A 602 -4.05 13.05 21.19
C ASN A 602 -4.44 11.61 21.58
N ALA A 603 -4.56 11.32 22.88
CA ALA A 603 -4.99 10.01 23.35
C ALA A 603 -6.34 9.60 22.71
N GLN A 604 -6.48 8.30 22.43
CA GLN A 604 -7.68 7.71 21.84
C GLN A 604 -8.43 6.85 22.87
N GLY A 605 -9.69 6.53 22.57
CA GLY A 605 -10.52 5.68 23.42
C GLY A 605 -11.22 6.40 24.59
N PRO A 606 -11.91 5.65 25.46
CA PRO A 606 -12.78 6.20 26.51
C PRO A 606 -12.06 7.04 27.57
N GLY A 607 -10.78 6.77 27.82
CA GLY A 607 -9.96 7.52 28.77
C GLY A 607 -9.39 8.84 28.23
N SER A 608 -9.64 9.16 26.96
CA SER A 608 -9.17 10.41 26.36
C SER A 608 -9.96 11.62 26.87
N LEU A 609 -9.27 12.75 27.07
CA LEU A 609 -9.89 14.05 27.36
C LEU A 609 -10.90 14.49 26.29
N LEU A 610 -10.69 14.07 25.04
CA LEU A 610 -11.58 14.40 23.93
C LEU A 610 -12.70 13.37 23.73
N HIS A 611 -12.79 12.31 24.55
CA HIS A 611 -13.77 11.24 24.32
C HIS A 611 -15.21 11.78 24.32
N THR A 612 -15.61 12.53 25.35
CA THR A 612 -16.97 13.08 25.46
C THR A 612 -17.30 14.04 24.33
N THR A 613 -16.35 14.87 23.88
CA THR A 613 -16.58 15.78 22.75
C THR A 613 -16.63 15.04 21.43
N ARG A 614 -15.81 13.99 21.22
CA ARG A 614 -15.91 13.10 20.04
C ARG A 614 -17.28 12.44 19.95
N GLU A 615 -17.80 11.91 21.05
CA GLU A 615 -19.12 11.27 21.10
C GLU A 615 -20.27 12.25 20.79
N LYS A 616 -20.12 13.54 21.11
CA LYS A 616 -21.10 14.58 20.72
C LYS A 616 -20.95 15.00 19.26
N VAL A 617 -19.71 15.17 18.80
CA VAL A 617 -19.41 15.68 17.45
C VAL A 617 -19.79 14.67 16.38
N ARG A 618 -19.55 13.38 16.61
CA ARG A 618 -19.87 12.31 15.65
C ARG A 618 -21.33 12.35 15.17
N PRO A 619 -22.37 12.27 16.03
CA PRO A 619 -23.76 12.32 15.59
C PRO A 619 -24.14 13.69 15.01
N ALA A 620 -23.54 14.79 15.49
CA ALA A 620 -23.82 16.12 14.95
C ALA A 620 -23.39 16.25 13.48
N LEU A 621 -22.22 15.70 13.14
CA LEU A 621 -21.69 15.61 11.77
C LEU A 621 -22.54 14.69 10.90
N VAL A 622 -22.94 13.52 11.41
CA VAL A 622 -23.83 12.59 10.70
C VAL A 622 -25.18 13.23 10.37
N ASN A 623 -25.69 14.09 11.26
CA ASN A 623 -26.95 14.78 11.07
C ASN A 623 -26.82 16.11 10.31
N MET A 624 -25.69 16.40 9.67
CA MET A 624 -25.56 17.58 8.80
C MET A 624 -26.22 17.32 7.45
N THR A 625 -27.03 18.27 7.01
CA THR A 625 -27.60 18.19 5.66
C THR A 625 -26.52 18.37 4.61
N TYR A 626 -26.69 17.71 3.47
CA TYR A 626 -25.82 17.90 2.30
C TYR A 626 -25.68 19.39 1.91
N GLY A 627 -26.76 20.17 2.04
CA GLY A 627 -26.75 21.62 1.79
C GLY A 627 -25.82 22.39 2.73
N THR A 628 -25.78 22.02 4.02
CA THR A 628 -24.86 22.62 5.00
C THR A 628 -23.41 22.28 4.64
N ILE A 629 -23.12 21.02 4.34
CA ILE A 629 -21.78 20.56 3.92
C ILE A 629 -21.34 21.32 2.67
N LYS A 630 -22.21 21.43 1.65
CA LYS A 630 -21.95 22.19 0.42
C LYS A 630 -21.70 23.68 0.69
N THR A 631 -22.34 24.25 1.72
CA THR A 631 -22.11 25.65 2.09
C THR A 631 -20.75 25.83 2.79
N MET A 632 -20.37 24.88 3.66
CA MET A 632 -19.03 24.84 4.26
C MET A 632 -17.96 24.70 3.18
N VAL A 633 -18.20 23.84 2.19
CA VAL A 633 -17.39 23.69 0.97
C VAL A 633 -17.13 25.02 0.29
N ASN A 634 -18.21 25.73 -0.05
CA ASN A 634 -18.11 26.98 -0.78
C ASN A 634 -17.43 28.11 -0.01
N CYS A 635 -17.34 28.00 1.33
CA CYS A 635 -16.69 29.00 2.18
C CYS A 635 -15.22 28.68 2.45
N TYR A 636 -14.75 27.47 2.15
CA TYR A 636 -13.37 27.06 2.39
C TYR A 636 -12.41 27.62 1.34
N LYS A 637 -11.53 28.53 1.77
CA LYS A 637 -10.48 29.15 0.97
C LYS A 637 -9.28 29.47 1.87
N PRO A 638 -8.46 28.46 2.24
CA PRO A 638 -7.28 28.67 3.06
C PRO A 638 -6.26 29.53 2.33
N MET A 639 -5.62 30.45 3.06
CA MET A 639 -4.42 31.13 2.56
C MET A 639 -3.21 30.20 2.54
N HIS A 640 -3.19 29.23 3.44
CA HIS A 640 -2.17 28.18 3.52
C HIS A 640 -2.88 26.82 3.39
N PRO A 641 -3.12 26.33 2.15
CA PRO A 641 -3.80 25.06 1.95
C PRO A 641 -2.99 23.93 2.61
N PRO A 642 -3.64 22.93 3.22
CA PRO A 642 -2.96 21.70 3.60
C PRO A 642 -2.46 20.97 2.34
N ASP A 643 -1.50 20.07 2.50
CA ASP A 643 -0.88 19.33 1.39
C ASP A 643 -1.85 18.42 0.61
N TYR A 644 -3.09 18.28 1.09
CA TYR A 644 -4.11 17.44 0.47
C TYR A 644 -5.29 18.26 -0.11
N PRO A 645 -5.93 17.79 -1.20
CA PRO A 645 -7.06 18.46 -1.82
C PRO A 645 -8.20 18.75 -0.84
N PHE A 646 -8.94 19.82 -1.07
CA PHE A 646 -10.00 20.27 -0.17
C PHE A 646 -11.09 19.22 0.13
N GLY A 647 -11.48 18.43 -0.88
CA GLY A 647 -12.44 17.34 -0.68
C GLY A 647 -11.93 16.32 0.35
N GLU A 648 -10.63 16.10 0.39
CA GLU A 648 -9.97 15.22 1.35
C GLU A 648 -9.89 15.86 2.74
N PHE A 649 -9.68 17.18 2.84
CA PHE A 649 -9.76 17.91 4.11
C PHE A 649 -11.13 17.74 4.77
N LEU A 650 -12.21 17.99 4.04
CA LEU A 650 -13.54 17.76 4.58
C LEU A 650 -13.78 16.30 4.93
N ARG A 651 -13.31 15.36 4.10
CA ARG A 651 -13.45 13.94 4.40
C ARG A 651 -12.73 13.57 5.70
N LYS A 652 -11.47 13.99 5.86
CA LYS A 652 -10.61 13.71 7.00
C LYS A 652 -11.07 14.40 8.27
N VAL A 653 -11.51 15.66 8.18
CA VAL A 653 -11.87 16.49 9.35
C VAL A 653 -13.33 16.35 9.76
N MET A 654 -14.25 16.21 8.79
CA MET A 654 -15.70 16.27 9.04
C MET A 654 -16.44 14.95 8.85
N LEU A 655 -15.92 14.00 8.08
CA LEU A 655 -16.72 12.87 7.59
C LEU A 655 -16.00 11.52 7.75
N ARG A 656 -15.22 11.34 8.82
CA ARG A 656 -14.44 10.10 9.09
C ARG A 656 -15.25 8.81 8.88
N THR A 657 -16.58 8.88 8.89
CA THR A 657 -17.54 7.76 8.89
C THR A 657 -18.65 7.79 7.83
N PHE A 658 -18.64 8.64 6.79
CA PHE A 658 -19.67 8.51 5.72
C PHE A 658 -19.39 7.44 4.64
N TYR A 659 -18.26 6.74 4.78
CA TYR A 659 -17.96 5.48 4.11
C TYR A 659 -17.20 4.54 5.09
N MET A 660 -17.72 4.43 6.32
CA MET A 660 -17.59 3.21 7.14
C MET A 660 -18.95 2.54 7.16
#